data_AF-A0AAD8YPC6-F1
#
_entry.id   AF-A0AAD8YPC6-F1
#
_cell.length_a   1.000
_cell.length_b   1.000
_cell.length_c   1.000
_cell.angle_alpha   90.00
_cell.angle_beta   90.00
_cell.angle_gamma   90.00
#
_symmetry.space_group_name_H-M   'P 1'
#
loop_
_entity.id
_entity.type
_entity.pdbx_description
1 polymer ?
#
loop_
_entity_poly.entity_id
_entity_poly.type
_entity_poly.pdbx_seq_one_letter_code
_entity_poly.pdbx_strand_id
1 'polypeptide(L)'
;MTAVMVNGQPEKERGASCADVRRQPSPVIVGDASSGVSMAVLRTLGSFQIPLVSYFASCSCLSNKKEFPSFMRTMPSDEFQIKALAKLVHYFQWSWVGLIGVDLDYARFAIQLFLKESVRYNVCPAYVHFYPVILSKEALRELMNIIRDSTATVILNFSRESTLQTILQECRRQNITHLQWIASEAWATSNALWGDFSDLLQGTLGFAIRKGEIPSLYRYLTLLNTSNIQTSHFLSEFWEDTFNCRVNGSLNTHIHRQEALNRVACTGRESLDDVYTLYSDVSQLRVSYNVYKAVYLIAHALHDMSTCVPGQGPFHNGTCGSLKYLLPWQLLSYMKRANFTTLGEDVSFDEHGDPIASYDLMSWQVASDGSLQLVKVGFYDASLKDETNLVINDSVIMWHSGNKGEEGSQSFYQDGDVILGGLFPLHYSPVPTERFFQSKPAATEYKDFSSRALRWMRTMTFAVAEINQRQDLLPKLSLGYHIHDSCDDIPVSVKRSLLLVNGQPEKERGASCADVRRQPSPVIVGDASSGVSMAVLRTLGSFQIPLVSYFASCSCLSNKKEFPSFMRTMPSDEFQIKALAKLVHYFQWSWVGLIGADSDYARFAIQLFLKESVRYNVCPAYVHFYPVILSKEALRELMNIIRDSTATVILNFSSESTLQTILQECRRQNITHLQWIASEAWATSNALWGDFSDLLQGTLGFAIRKGEIPSLYRYLTLLNTSNIQTSHFLSEFWEDTFNCRVNGSLNTHIHRQEALNRVACTGRESLDDVYTLYSDVSQLRVSYNVYKAVYLIAHALHDMSTCVPGQGPFHNGTCGSLKYLLPWQLLSYMKRANFTTLGEDVSFDEHGDPIASYDLMSWQVASDGSLQLVKVGFYDASLKDETNLVINDSVIMWHSGNKKALFISHDLIVGGRKYSSLITIFNTFVNQFCQRFQVYEFSI
;
A
#
# COMPACT_ATOMS: atom_id res chain seq x y z
N MET A 1 -5.99 42.29 43.51
CA MET A 1 -6.62 41.95 44.81
C MET A 1 -5.50 41.68 45.80
N THR A 2 -5.68 42.23 46.99
CA THR A 2 -4.83 42.28 48.18
C THR A 2 -3.88 41.09 48.39
N ALA A 3 -2.58 41.38 48.50
CA ALA A 3 -1.57 40.43 48.95
C ALA A 3 -1.81 40.10 50.43
N VAL A 4 -2.26 38.88 50.70
CA VAL A 4 -2.25 38.32 52.06
C VAL A 4 -0.92 37.59 52.21
N MET A 5 0.04 38.21 52.90
CA MET A 5 1.14 37.45 53.49
C MET A 5 0.54 36.49 54.51
N VAL A 6 0.54 35.20 54.20
CA VAL A 6 0.33 34.17 55.23
C VAL A 6 1.60 34.12 56.06
N ASN A 7 1.64 34.95 57.11
CA ASN A 7 2.45 34.66 58.28
C ASN A 7 1.92 33.36 58.88
N GLY A 8 2.56 32.23 58.55
CA GLY A 8 2.33 30.98 59.27
C GLY A 8 2.62 31.22 60.75
N GLN A 9 1.58 31.07 61.59
CA GLN A 9 1.78 30.96 63.03
C GLN A 9 2.67 29.75 63.33
N PRO A 10 3.65 29.87 64.24
CA PRO A 10 4.38 28.70 64.71
C PRO A 10 3.43 27.84 65.54
N GLU A 11 3.29 26.56 65.19
CA GLU A 11 2.72 25.57 66.10
C GLU A 11 3.54 25.59 67.40
N LYS A 12 2.84 25.80 68.52
CA LYS A 12 3.41 25.73 69.86
C LYS A 12 3.79 24.28 70.15
N GLU A 13 5.02 23.90 69.84
CA GLU A 13 5.70 22.87 70.63
C GLU A 13 5.91 23.42 72.05
N ARG A 14 5.38 22.71 73.04
CA ARG A 14 5.61 23.02 74.45
C ARG A 14 7.10 22.82 74.75
N GLY A 15 7.84 23.91 74.93
CA GLY A 15 9.09 23.90 75.68
C GLY A 15 10.40 24.22 74.94
N ALA A 16 10.38 24.84 73.75
CA ALA A 16 11.61 25.34 73.11
C ALA A 16 11.57 26.87 72.96
N SER A 17 12.64 27.54 73.39
CA SER A 17 12.77 29.00 73.25
C SER A 17 12.85 29.39 71.77
N CYS A 18 12.24 30.53 71.40
CA CYS A 18 12.28 31.08 70.03
C CYS A 18 13.69 31.52 69.55
N ALA A 19 14.76 31.21 70.28
CA ALA A 19 16.13 31.59 69.94
C ALA A 19 16.89 30.55 69.07
N ASP A 20 16.43 29.30 68.95
CA ASP A 20 17.27 28.21 68.42
C ASP A 20 16.87 27.60 67.06
N VAL A 21 15.85 28.12 66.35
CA VAL A 21 15.48 27.58 65.02
C VAL A 21 15.50 28.67 63.96
N ARG A 22 16.70 29.17 63.62
CA ARG A 22 16.91 29.87 62.34
C ARG A 22 16.96 28.82 61.23
N ARG A 23 15.80 28.43 60.68
CA ARG A 23 15.77 27.69 59.40
C ARG A 23 16.36 28.62 58.35
N GLN A 24 17.52 28.25 57.79
CA GLN A 24 18.10 28.99 56.68
C GLN A 24 17.21 28.81 55.44
N PRO A 25 16.92 29.87 54.67
CA PRO A 25 16.17 29.76 53.43
C PRO A 25 16.94 28.90 52.41
N SER A 26 16.23 28.03 51.69
CA SER A 26 16.85 27.17 50.69
C SER A 26 17.46 28.00 49.54
N PRO A 27 18.75 27.81 49.22
CA PRO A 27 19.46 28.60 48.20
C PRO A 27 19.18 28.12 46.77
N VAL A 28 18.53 26.96 46.61
CA VAL A 28 18.13 26.32 45.36
C VAL A 28 16.90 25.46 45.62
N ILE A 29 16.03 25.31 44.63
CA ILE A 29 14.85 24.44 44.69
C ILE A 29 14.99 23.34 43.63
N VAL A 30 14.73 22.09 44.02
CA VAL A 30 14.60 20.96 43.09
C VAL A 30 13.11 20.67 42.89
N GLY A 31 12.66 20.66 41.64
CA GLY A 31 11.24 20.59 41.27
C GLY A 31 10.84 21.74 40.33
N ASP A 32 9.58 21.90 39.94
CA ASP A 32 8.52 20.88 39.94
C ASP A 32 8.64 20.00 38.68
N ALA A 33 8.04 18.82 38.67
CA ALA A 33 7.99 17.96 37.48
C ALA A 33 7.19 18.59 36.33
N SER A 34 6.21 19.44 36.63
CA SER A 34 5.34 20.08 35.64
C SER A 34 5.98 21.35 35.08
N SER A 35 6.02 21.47 33.75
CA SER A 35 6.49 22.67 33.05
C SER A 35 5.67 23.92 33.39
N GLY A 36 4.33 23.79 33.44
CA GLY A 36 3.44 24.91 33.78
C GLY A 36 3.62 25.41 35.21
N VAL A 37 3.77 24.48 36.16
CA VAL A 37 4.04 24.82 37.57
C VAL A 37 5.42 25.45 37.70
N SER A 38 6.43 24.91 37.01
CA SER A 38 7.78 25.46 37.00
C SER A 38 7.80 26.90 36.50
N MET A 39 7.08 27.22 35.42
CA MET A 39 6.94 28.60 34.94
C MET A 39 6.31 29.53 35.99
N ALA A 40 5.24 29.10 36.65
CA ALA A 40 4.57 29.89 37.69
C ALA A 40 5.49 30.13 38.90
N VAL A 41 6.20 29.10 39.35
CA VAL A 41 7.18 29.17 40.44
C VAL A 41 8.33 30.11 40.07
N LEU A 42 8.87 30.01 38.86
CA LEU A 42 9.97 30.85 38.37
C LEU A 42 9.61 32.34 38.27
N ARG A 43 8.36 32.69 37.98
CA ARG A 43 7.91 34.09 38.00
C ARG A 43 8.06 34.71 39.39
N THR A 44 7.97 33.90 40.44
CA THR A 44 8.18 34.34 41.82
C THR A 44 9.65 34.27 42.19
N LEU A 45 10.31 33.12 41.98
CA LEU A 45 11.70 32.88 42.38
C LEU A 45 12.72 33.71 41.59
N GLY A 46 12.44 34.01 40.32
CA GLY A 46 13.32 34.78 39.44
C GLY A 46 13.60 36.19 39.97
N SER A 47 12.63 36.80 40.66
CA SER A 47 12.80 38.10 41.33
C SER A 47 13.83 38.04 42.47
N PHE A 48 14.04 36.86 43.06
CA PHE A 48 15.01 36.60 44.13
C PHE A 48 16.27 35.89 43.61
N GLN A 49 16.37 35.66 42.30
CA GLN A 49 17.45 34.92 41.65
C GLN A 49 17.68 33.52 42.24
N ILE A 50 16.62 32.91 42.79
CA ILE A 50 16.70 31.55 43.33
C ILE A 50 16.63 30.57 42.16
N PRO A 51 17.64 29.70 41.99
CA PRO A 51 17.64 28.70 40.94
C PRO A 51 16.61 27.61 41.21
N LEU A 52 15.93 27.20 40.13
CA LEU A 52 15.02 26.07 40.11
C LEU A 52 15.60 25.01 39.18
N VAL A 53 15.88 23.82 39.72
CA VAL A 53 16.33 22.65 38.95
C VAL A 53 15.17 21.67 38.82
N SER A 54 14.53 21.63 37.66
CA SER A 54 13.48 20.64 37.42
C SER A 54 14.07 19.31 36.95
N TYR A 55 13.53 18.21 37.47
CA TYR A 55 13.91 16.85 37.07
C TYR A 55 13.02 16.26 35.96
N PHE A 56 11.96 16.96 35.56
CA PHE A 56 10.99 16.45 34.57
C PHE A 56 10.29 17.51 33.70
N ALA A 57 10.44 18.81 33.99
CA ALA A 57 9.85 19.85 33.16
C ALA A 57 10.59 19.97 31.81
N SER A 58 9.98 19.46 30.76
CA SER A 58 10.62 19.26 29.45
C SER A 58 10.26 20.30 28.38
N CYS A 59 9.30 21.21 28.63
CA CYS A 59 8.90 22.23 27.64
C CYS A 59 10.10 23.03 27.12
N SER A 60 10.24 23.18 25.80
CA SER A 60 11.29 24.02 25.19
C SER A 60 11.16 25.51 25.55
N CYS A 61 9.95 25.96 25.91
CA CYS A 61 9.69 27.32 26.39
C CYS A 61 10.54 27.73 27.62
N LEU A 62 10.87 26.77 28.50
CA LEU A 62 11.65 27.01 29.71
C LEU A 62 13.14 27.30 29.43
N SER A 63 13.62 27.00 28.22
CA SER A 63 14.99 27.29 27.77
C SER A 63 15.23 28.79 27.52
N ASN A 64 14.17 29.60 27.43
CA ASN A 64 14.27 31.05 27.21
C ASN A 64 14.87 31.77 28.42
N LYS A 65 16.17 32.08 28.38
CA LYS A 65 16.89 32.77 29.46
C LYS A 65 16.54 34.23 29.66
N LYS A 66 15.82 34.86 28.74
CA LYS A 66 15.27 36.21 28.97
C LYS A 66 14.08 36.16 29.93
N GLU A 67 13.27 35.11 29.86
CA GLU A 67 12.08 34.93 30.70
C GLU A 67 12.39 34.13 31.97
N PHE A 68 13.23 33.09 31.86
CA PHE A 68 13.56 32.15 32.94
C PHE A 68 15.08 32.06 33.19
N PRO A 69 15.74 33.15 33.62
CA PRO A 69 17.21 33.21 33.75
C PRO A 69 17.80 32.26 34.80
N SER A 70 17.00 31.86 35.80
CA SER A 70 17.37 30.99 36.92
C SER A 70 16.89 29.54 36.80
N PHE A 71 16.28 29.17 35.67
CA PHE A 71 15.86 27.80 35.43
C PHE A 71 17.02 26.92 34.93
N MET A 72 17.07 25.68 35.41
CA MET A 72 17.87 24.59 34.86
C MET A 72 17.04 23.30 34.93
N ARG A 73 17.43 22.27 34.18
CA ARG A 73 16.78 20.97 34.28
C ARG A 73 17.74 19.82 34.02
N THR A 74 17.42 18.65 34.55
CA THR A 74 18.12 17.39 34.24
C THR A 74 17.37 16.50 33.26
N MET A 75 16.13 16.88 32.93
CA MET A 75 15.35 16.34 31.82
C MET A 75 15.74 17.04 30.52
N PRO A 76 16.02 16.35 29.41
CA PRO A 76 16.27 17.03 28.15
C PRO A 76 15.02 17.73 27.60
N SER A 77 15.23 18.74 26.75
CA SER A 77 14.13 19.48 26.11
C SER A 77 13.27 18.58 25.22
N ASP A 78 11.95 18.77 25.27
CA ASP A 78 11.00 18.22 24.30
C ASP A 78 11.42 18.52 22.86
N GLU A 79 12.15 19.62 22.62
CA GLU A 79 12.63 19.94 21.27
C GLU A 79 13.39 18.79 20.61
N PHE A 80 14.29 18.14 21.37
CA PHE A 80 15.09 17.04 20.86
C PHE A 80 14.29 15.75 20.73
N GLN A 81 13.33 15.52 21.63
CA GLN A 81 12.47 14.36 21.55
C GLN A 81 11.54 14.43 20.32
N ILE A 82 10.98 15.59 20.02
CA ILE A 82 10.15 15.79 18.82
C ILE A 82 10.98 15.63 17.55
N LYS A 83 12.22 16.13 17.52
CA LYS A 83 13.18 15.87 16.43
C LYS A 83 13.45 14.37 16.28
N ALA A 84 13.65 13.65 17.38
CA ALA A 84 13.83 12.21 17.37
C ALA A 84 12.59 11.47 16.83
N LEU A 85 11.37 11.87 17.25
CA LEU A 85 10.11 11.33 16.75
C LEU A 85 9.92 11.60 15.25
N ALA A 86 10.21 12.81 14.78
CA ALA A 86 10.14 13.13 13.35
C ALA A 86 11.14 12.29 12.54
N LYS A 87 12.36 12.09 13.06
CA LYS A 87 13.34 11.17 12.47
C LYS A 87 12.93 9.71 12.51
N LEU A 88 12.27 9.25 13.57
CA LEU A 88 11.73 7.89 13.68
C LEU A 88 10.67 7.65 12.61
N VAL A 89 9.74 8.60 12.47
CA VAL A 89 8.69 8.58 11.44
C VAL A 89 9.31 8.60 10.05
N HIS A 90 10.34 9.41 9.83
CA HIS A 90 11.10 9.43 8.59
C HIS A 90 11.86 8.12 8.34
N TYR A 91 12.52 7.56 9.35
CA TYR A 91 13.29 6.32 9.27
C TYR A 91 12.42 5.17 8.76
N PHE A 92 11.24 5.00 9.36
CA PHE A 92 10.24 3.99 8.95
C PHE A 92 9.42 4.40 7.71
N GLN A 93 9.71 5.55 7.10
CA GLN A 93 9.05 6.05 5.89
C GLN A 93 7.53 6.22 6.04
N TRP A 94 7.05 6.56 7.24
CA TRP A 94 5.64 6.87 7.47
C TRP A 94 5.33 8.27 6.96
N SER A 95 4.83 8.35 5.73
CA SER A 95 4.52 9.62 5.07
C SER A 95 3.17 10.22 5.49
N TRP A 96 2.31 9.45 6.17
CA TRP A 96 0.95 9.86 6.56
C TRP A 96 0.68 9.48 8.01
N VAL A 97 0.68 10.45 8.93
CA VAL A 97 0.56 10.22 10.37
C VAL A 97 -0.55 11.04 11.01
N GLY A 98 -1.28 10.47 11.96
CA GLY A 98 -2.24 11.18 12.80
C GLY A 98 -1.54 11.80 14.00
N LEU A 99 -1.84 13.06 14.31
CA LEU A 99 -1.33 13.73 15.52
C LEU A 99 -2.49 14.02 16.46
N ILE A 100 -2.43 13.47 17.67
CA ILE A 100 -3.43 13.73 18.71
C ILE A 100 -2.75 14.17 20.00
N GLY A 101 -3.43 15.03 20.76
CA GLY A 101 -2.92 15.44 22.06
C GLY A 101 -3.94 16.19 22.91
N VAL A 102 -3.68 16.22 24.22
CA VAL A 102 -4.51 16.97 25.16
C VAL A 102 -4.29 18.46 24.92
N ASP A 103 -5.35 19.26 24.91
CA ASP A 103 -5.32 20.71 24.72
C ASP A 103 -4.67 21.44 25.91
N LEU A 104 -3.35 21.32 26.00
CA LEU A 104 -2.45 21.93 26.96
C LEU A 104 -1.18 22.38 26.23
N ASP A 105 -0.43 23.27 26.86
CA ASP A 105 0.81 23.83 26.30
C ASP A 105 1.76 22.74 25.78
N TYR A 106 1.95 21.66 26.55
CA TYR A 106 2.82 20.54 26.17
C TYR A 106 2.47 19.96 24.78
N ALA A 107 1.23 19.52 24.55
CA ALA A 107 0.86 18.92 23.27
C ALA A 107 0.84 19.95 22.14
N ARG A 108 0.43 21.20 22.41
CA ARG A 108 0.42 22.27 21.42
C ARG A 108 1.82 22.56 20.90
N PHE A 109 2.80 22.71 21.80
CA PHE A 109 4.18 22.95 21.43
C PHE A 109 4.81 21.72 20.75
N ALA A 110 4.57 20.52 21.27
CA ALA A 110 5.06 19.28 20.70
C ALA A 110 4.58 19.08 19.25
N ILE A 111 3.28 19.22 19.01
CA ILE A 111 2.69 19.07 17.68
C ILE A 111 3.16 20.18 16.73
N GLN A 112 3.20 21.44 17.17
CA GLN A 112 3.71 22.54 16.33
C GLN A 112 5.16 22.32 15.90
N LEU A 113 6.00 21.86 16.81
CA LEU A 113 7.38 21.55 16.48
C LEU A 113 7.50 20.33 15.57
N PHE A 114 6.66 19.30 15.79
CA PHE A 114 6.63 18.12 14.93
C PHE A 114 6.24 18.52 13.50
N LEU A 115 5.22 19.36 13.33
CA LEU A 115 4.81 19.89 12.03
C LEU A 115 5.93 20.66 11.32
N LYS A 116 6.75 21.40 12.07
CA LYS A 116 7.92 22.11 11.51
C LYS A 116 8.98 21.12 11.01
N GLU A 117 9.30 20.10 11.80
CA GLU A 117 10.25 19.05 11.41
C GLU A 117 9.68 18.15 10.30
N SER A 118 8.36 17.95 10.24
CA SER A 118 7.71 17.11 9.23
C SER A 118 7.91 17.67 7.81
N VAL A 119 7.98 19.00 7.64
CA VAL A 119 8.34 19.65 6.37
C VAL A 119 9.75 19.25 5.93
N ARG A 120 10.71 19.16 6.87
CA ARG A 120 12.10 18.80 6.57
C ARG A 120 12.22 17.35 6.09
N TYR A 121 11.34 16.47 6.57
CA TYR A 121 11.38 15.03 6.29
C TYR A 121 10.30 14.54 5.31
N ASN A 122 9.55 15.45 4.68
CA ASN A 122 8.41 15.15 3.80
C ASN A 122 7.35 14.23 4.44
N VAL A 123 7.07 14.46 5.72
CA VAL A 123 6.02 13.76 6.47
C VAL A 123 4.76 14.62 6.47
N CYS A 124 3.65 14.07 5.98
CA CYS A 124 2.36 14.75 5.94
C CYS A 124 1.48 14.33 7.12
N PRO A 125 1.04 15.28 7.96
CA PRO A 125 0.04 15.01 8.99
C PRO A 125 -1.33 14.81 8.33
N ALA A 126 -1.93 13.64 8.55
CA ALA A 126 -3.26 13.33 8.04
C ALA A 126 -4.34 14.17 8.71
N TYR A 127 -4.17 14.37 10.02
CA TYR A 127 -4.99 15.21 10.85
C TYR A 127 -4.19 15.63 12.08
N VAL A 128 -4.60 16.75 12.65
CA VAL A 128 -4.11 17.27 13.92
C VAL A 128 -5.34 17.53 14.78
N HIS A 129 -5.47 16.83 15.90
CA HIS A 129 -6.62 16.98 16.79
C HIS A 129 -6.21 17.21 18.25
N PHE A 130 -6.75 18.27 18.83
CA PHE A 130 -6.60 18.60 20.23
C PHE A 130 -7.91 18.33 20.97
N TYR A 131 -7.85 17.59 22.07
CA TYR A 131 -9.02 17.26 22.88
C TYR A 131 -8.86 17.78 24.32
N PRO A 132 -9.97 18.13 25.02
CA PRO A 132 -9.91 18.69 26.37
C PRO A 132 -9.33 17.71 27.39
N VAL A 133 -8.80 18.26 28.50
CA VAL A 133 -8.23 17.47 29.63
C VAL A 133 -9.23 16.45 30.18
N ILE A 134 -10.52 16.82 30.20
CA ILE A 134 -11.64 15.93 30.55
C ILE A 134 -12.36 15.58 29.26
N LEU A 135 -12.20 14.34 28.78
CA LEU A 135 -12.86 13.83 27.59
C LEU A 135 -14.37 13.65 27.85
N SER A 136 -15.19 14.56 27.34
CA SER A 136 -16.64 14.33 27.29
C SER A 136 -16.98 13.26 26.26
N LYS A 137 -18.19 12.68 26.33
CA LYS A 137 -18.64 11.69 25.33
C LYS A 137 -18.64 12.26 23.91
N GLU A 138 -18.94 13.55 23.79
CA GLU A 138 -18.97 14.27 22.52
C GLU A 138 -17.57 14.45 21.94
N ALA A 139 -16.61 14.92 22.75
CA ALA A 139 -15.22 15.09 22.34
C ALA A 139 -14.57 13.73 21.97
N LEU A 140 -14.88 12.68 22.73
CA LEU A 140 -14.41 11.33 22.43
C LEU A 140 -15.01 10.80 21.11
N ARG A 141 -16.29 11.05 20.86
CA ARG A 141 -16.95 10.67 19.60
C ARG A 141 -16.36 11.39 18.40
N GLU A 142 -16.06 12.68 18.55
CA GLU A 142 -15.41 13.50 17.52
C GLU A 142 -14.03 12.94 17.18
N LEU A 143 -13.19 12.69 18.19
CA LEU A 143 -11.88 12.07 18.02
C LEU A 143 -11.97 10.71 17.31
N MET A 144 -12.92 9.85 17.69
CA MET A 144 -13.09 8.55 17.05
C MET A 144 -13.53 8.65 15.59
N ASN A 145 -14.37 9.62 15.24
CA ASN A 145 -14.74 9.87 13.85
C ASN A 145 -13.50 10.30 13.05
N ILE A 146 -12.69 11.23 13.58
CA ILE A 146 -11.45 11.67 12.93
C ILE A 146 -10.48 10.50 12.70
N ILE A 147 -10.28 9.66 13.73
CA ILE A 147 -9.42 8.48 13.62
C ILE A 147 -9.93 7.52 12.54
N ARG A 148 -11.25 7.29 12.47
CA ARG A 148 -11.87 6.34 11.54
C ARG A 148 -11.90 6.85 10.09
N ASP A 149 -12.15 8.14 9.92
CA ASP A 149 -12.28 8.78 8.61
C ASP A 149 -10.89 9.03 7.98
N SER A 150 -9.83 8.96 8.79
CA SER A 150 -8.44 9.09 8.33
C SER A 150 -7.87 7.77 7.82
N THR A 151 -7.03 7.87 6.78
CA THR A 151 -6.23 6.74 6.26
C THR A 151 -4.90 6.56 7.00
N ALA A 152 -4.59 7.38 8.01
CA ALA A 152 -3.37 7.24 8.81
C ALA A 152 -3.47 6.05 9.75
N THR A 153 -2.58 5.08 9.58
CA THR A 153 -2.46 3.91 10.46
C THR A 153 -1.46 4.14 11.59
N VAL A 154 -0.68 5.23 11.54
CA VAL A 154 0.30 5.59 12.58
C VAL A 154 -0.20 6.82 13.32
N ILE A 155 -0.29 6.75 14.65
CA ILE A 155 -0.75 7.86 15.48
C ILE A 155 0.32 8.21 16.51
N LEU A 156 0.75 9.48 16.50
CA LEU A 156 1.57 10.05 17.58
C LEU A 156 0.63 10.66 18.61
N ASN A 157 0.74 10.20 19.86
CA ASN A 157 -0.10 10.66 20.95
C ASN A 157 0.69 11.41 22.03
N PHE A 158 0.39 12.70 22.16
CA PHE A 158 0.96 13.62 23.14
C PHE A 158 -0.03 13.82 24.31
N SER A 159 -0.22 12.77 25.11
CA SER A 159 -1.10 12.77 26.28
C SER A 159 -0.50 12.01 27.45
N ARG A 160 -1.14 12.13 28.61
CA ARG A 160 -0.84 11.26 29.77
C ARG A 160 -1.53 9.90 29.59
N GLU A 161 -1.03 8.92 30.32
CA GLU A 161 -1.56 7.54 30.33
C GLU A 161 -3.07 7.49 30.67
N SER A 162 -3.53 8.27 31.64
CA SER A 162 -4.93 8.23 32.11
C SER A 162 -5.92 8.67 31.03
N THR A 163 -5.55 9.66 30.20
CA THR A 163 -6.39 10.12 29.10
C THR A 163 -6.36 9.13 27.93
N LEU A 164 -5.21 8.51 27.68
CA LEU A 164 -5.06 7.48 26.65
C LEU A 164 -5.90 6.23 26.97
N GLN A 165 -6.03 5.83 28.24
CA GLN A 165 -6.93 4.73 28.63
C GLN A 165 -8.35 4.93 28.12
N THR A 166 -8.93 6.13 28.29
CA THR A 166 -10.29 6.44 27.80
C THR A 166 -10.38 6.33 26.28
N ILE A 167 -9.34 6.77 25.56
CA ILE A 167 -9.27 6.68 24.09
C ILE A 167 -9.18 5.21 23.64
N LEU A 168 -8.34 4.40 24.30
CA LEU A 168 -8.15 2.98 23.98
C LEU A 168 -9.39 2.13 24.31
N GLN A 169 -10.08 2.42 25.42
CA GLN A 169 -11.37 1.79 25.74
C GLN A 169 -12.37 1.98 24.61
N GLU A 170 -12.44 3.19 24.07
CA GLU A 170 -13.33 3.51 22.97
C GLU A 170 -12.87 2.91 21.64
N CYS A 171 -11.56 2.87 21.37
CA CYS A 171 -11.00 2.16 20.21
C CYS A 171 -11.40 0.68 20.25
N ARG A 172 -11.27 0.00 21.41
CA ARG A 172 -11.74 -1.38 21.57
C ARG A 172 -13.23 -1.50 21.35
N ARG A 173 -14.03 -0.62 21.96
CA ARG A 173 -15.50 -0.63 21.84
C ARG A 173 -15.95 -0.52 20.38
N GLN A 174 -15.16 0.17 19.55
CA GLN A 174 -15.42 0.37 18.12
C GLN A 174 -14.61 -0.55 17.21
N ASN A 175 -13.89 -1.54 17.77
CA ASN A 175 -13.06 -2.50 17.05
C ASN A 175 -11.96 -1.85 16.17
N ILE A 176 -11.38 -0.74 16.64
CA ILE A 176 -10.26 -0.06 16.00
C ILE A 176 -8.95 -0.63 16.57
N THR A 177 -8.45 -1.70 15.93
CA THR A 177 -7.27 -2.44 16.40
C THR A 177 -6.02 -2.27 15.53
N HIS A 178 -6.17 -1.74 14.32
CA HIS A 178 -5.13 -1.71 13.27
C HIS A 178 -4.09 -0.58 13.42
N LEU A 179 -4.09 0.16 14.54
CA LEU A 179 -3.29 1.37 14.70
C LEU A 179 -1.91 1.07 15.26
N GLN A 180 -0.88 1.61 14.61
CA GLN A 180 0.47 1.69 15.14
C GLN A 180 0.60 2.94 16.01
N TRP A 181 0.71 2.74 17.32
CA TRP A 181 0.88 3.84 18.26
C TRP A 181 2.35 4.24 18.38
N ILE A 182 2.58 5.55 18.41
CA ILE A 182 3.87 6.16 18.73
C ILE A 182 3.72 6.95 20.01
N ALA A 183 4.42 6.48 21.05
CA ALA A 183 4.37 7.03 22.37
C ALA A 183 5.31 8.22 22.55
N SER A 184 4.80 9.24 23.24
CA SER A 184 5.63 10.26 23.86
C SER A 184 6.32 9.71 25.11
N GLU A 185 7.33 10.41 25.60
CA GLU A 185 8.08 10.12 26.83
C GLU A 185 7.17 10.06 28.05
N ALA A 186 6.01 10.71 27.98
CA ALA A 186 4.99 10.69 29.02
C ALA A 186 4.43 9.28 29.30
N TRP A 187 4.44 8.38 28.30
CA TRP A 187 3.87 7.04 28.46
C TRP A 187 4.63 5.92 27.74
N ALA A 188 5.75 6.20 27.06
CA ALA A 188 6.58 5.22 26.34
C ALA A 188 7.08 4.04 27.21
N THR A 189 7.04 4.16 28.53
CA THR A 189 7.40 3.09 29.48
C THR A 189 6.32 2.85 30.54
N SER A 190 5.07 3.23 30.27
CA SER A 190 3.97 3.01 31.22
C SER A 190 3.51 1.56 31.22
N ASN A 191 3.63 0.87 32.36
CA ASN A 191 3.08 -0.48 32.50
C ASN A 191 1.56 -0.48 32.77
N ALA A 192 0.97 0.67 33.14
CA ALA A 192 -0.44 0.78 33.52
C ALA A 192 -1.42 0.56 32.36
N LEU A 193 -0.95 0.65 31.11
CA LEU A 193 -1.78 0.49 29.92
C LEU A 193 -1.81 -0.95 29.38
N TRP A 194 -0.83 -1.79 29.75
CA TRP A 194 -0.67 -3.09 29.10
C TRP A 194 -1.76 -4.10 29.46
N GLY A 195 -2.08 -4.26 30.75
CA GLY A 195 -2.99 -5.31 31.20
C GLY A 195 -4.31 -5.28 30.44
N ASP A 196 -4.97 -4.13 30.47
CA ASP A 196 -6.25 -3.97 29.80
C ASP A 196 -6.13 -3.72 28.29
N PHE A 197 -5.00 -3.25 27.73
CA PHE A 197 -4.89 -2.81 26.31
C PHE A 197 -3.72 -3.40 25.52
N SER A 198 -3.17 -4.54 25.94
CA SER A 198 -2.06 -5.23 25.27
C SER A 198 -2.36 -5.57 23.81
N ASP A 199 -3.59 -5.97 23.51
CA ASP A 199 -4.14 -6.21 22.17
C ASP A 199 -4.18 -4.98 21.26
N LEU A 200 -4.08 -3.76 21.78
CA LEU A 200 -4.05 -2.51 21.00
C LEU A 200 -2.68 -1.85 20.99
N LEU A 201 -1.86 -2.10 22.02
CA LEU A 201 -0.59 -1.42 22.24
C LEU A 201 0.64 -2.28 21.96
N GLN A 202 0.47 -3.58 21.71
CA GLN A 202 1.58 -4.43 21.24
C GLN A 202 2.22 -3.81 19.99
N GLY A 203 3.55 -3.65 20.02
CA GLY A 203 4.31 -3.04 18.94
C GLY A 203 4.42 -1.52 19.00
N THR A 204 3.89 -0.87 20.05
CA THR A 204 4.10 0.57 20.29
C THR A 204 5.59 0.91 20.33
N LEU A 205 5.98 2.00 19.67
CA LEU A 205 7.33 2.56 19.73
C LEU A 205 7.31 3.92 20.41
N GLY A 206 8.35 4.24 21.19
CA GLY A 206 8.47 5.56 21.80
C GLY A 206 9.86 5.84 22.34
N PHE A 207 10.21 7.13 22.46
CA PHE A 207 11.47 7.54 23.06
C PHE A 207 11.30 7.73 24.57
N ALA A 208 12.09 6.99 25.33
CA ALA A 208 12.15 7.08 26.79
C ALA A 208 13.47 7.73 27.22
N ILE A 209 13.45 8.50 28.30
CA ILE A 209 14.67 9.05 28.94
C ILE A 209 15.59 7.89 29.32
N ARG A 210 16.91 7.98 29.11
CA ARG A 210 17.85 6.90 29.45
C ARG A 210 17.62 6.37 30.88
N LYS A 211 17.60 5.04 31.00
CA LYS A 211 17.57 4.37 32.30
C LYS A 211 18.90 4.61 33.03
N GLY A 212 18.83 4.93 34.32
CA GLY A 212 19.97 4.92 35.23
C GLY A 212 19.87 3.77 36.23
N GLU A 213 21.00 3.37 36.79
CA GLU A 213 21.06 2.40 37.88
C GLU A 213 21.68 3.09 39.09
N ILE A 214 20.92 3.17 40.18
CA ILE A 214 21.39 3.77 41.44
C ILE A 214 21.70 2.62 42.41
N PRO A 215 22.99 2.27 42.59
CA PRO A 215 23.37 1.18 43.46
C PRO A 215 22.84 1.40 44.88
N SER A 216 22.36 0.32 45.51
CA SER A 216 21.81 0.34 46.87
C SER A 216 20.52 1.15 47.07
N LEU A 217 19.90 1.73 46.02
CA LEU A 217 18.64 2.47 46.18
C LEU A 217 17.52 1.56 46.68
N TYR A 218 17.39 0.35 46.14
CA TYR A 218 16.41 -0.63 46.62
C TYR A 218 16.54 -0.84 48.14
N ARG A 219 17.76 -1.15 48.59
CA ARG A 219 18.06 -1.34 50.01
C ARG A 219 17.74 -0.09 50.83
N TYR A 220 18.02 1.11 50.32
CA TYR A 220 17.68 2.34 51.02
C TYR A 220 16.16 2.53 51.15
N LEU A 221 15.40 2.27 50.09
CA LEU A 221 13.95 2.41 50.08
C LEU A 221 13.27 1.38 51.00
N THR A 222 13.80 0.17 51.10
CA THR A 222 13.26 -0.88 51.98
C THR A 222 13.66 -0.74 53.45
N LEU A 223 14.51 0.23 53.82
CA LEU A 223 14.78 0.59 55.23
C LEU A 223 13.62 1.34 55.91
N LEU A 224 12.57 1.73 55.17
CA LEU A 224 11.38 2.33 55.77
C LEU A 224 10.75 1.36 56.77
N ASN A 225 10.35 1.89 57.92
CA ASN A 225 9.68 1.14 58.98
C ASN A 225 8.79 2.08 59.80
N THR A 226 7.96 1.51 60.67
CA THR A 226 6.99 2.28 61.46
C THR A 226 7.61 3.37 62.35
N SER A 227 8.90 3.30 62.70
CA SER A 227 9.57 4.31 63.52
C SER A 227 10.07 5.53 62.74
N ASN A 228 10.42 5.39 61.45
CA ASN A 228 10.92 6.50 60.64
C ASN A 228 9.81 7.19 59.83
N ILE A 229 8.75 6.47 59.44
CA ILE A 229 7.63 7.04 58.67
C ILE A 229 6.74 8.00 59.47
N GLN A 230 6.66 7.85 60.80
CA GLN A 230 5.85 8.71 61.68
C GLN A 230 6.23 10.19 61.61
N THR A 231 7.44 10.48 61.13
CA THR A 231 7.97 11.85 60.99
C THR A 231 7.49 12.58 59.73
N SER A 232 6.77 11.90 58.84
CA SER A 232 6.30 12.45 57.56
C SER A 232 4.86 12.05 57.26
N HIS A 233 4.02 13.06 56.98
CA HIS A 233 2.63 12.86 56.56
C HIS A 233 2.54 11.93 55.34
N PHE A 234 3.39 12.12 54.33
CA PHE A 234 3.37 11.36 53.07
C PHE A 234 3.84 9.92 53.22
N LEU A 235 4.86 9.68 54.06
CA LEU A 235 5.37 8.33 54.28
C LEU A 235 4.42 7.50 55.15
N SER A 236 3.74 8.15 56.12
CA SER A 236 2.71 7.51 56.91
C SER A 236 1.51 7.09 56.02
N GLU A 237 1.05 7.97 55.12
CA GLU A 237 -0.01 7.68 54.16
C GLU A 237 0.35 6.50 53.23
N PHE A 238 1.51 6.55 52.59
CA PHE A 238 2.00 5.48 51.72
C PHE A 238 2.06 4.12 52.44
N TRP A 239 2.56 4.09 53.68
CA TRP A 239 2.69 2.84 54.44
C TRP A 239 1.32 2.27 54.85
N GLU A 240 0.42 3.14 55.32
CA GLU A 240 -0.94 2.76 55.73
C GLU A 240 -1.75 2.19 54.57
N ASP A 241 -1.57 2.72 53.35
CA ASP A 241 -2.23 2.20 52.15
C ASP A 241 -1.58 0.91 51.64
N THR A 242 -0.25 0.82 51.64
CA THR A 242 0.47 -0.38 51.17
C THR A 242 0.15 -1.62 51.99
N PHE A 243 0.09 -1.48 53.32
CA PHE A 243 -0.15 -2.60 54.24
C PHE A 243 -1.58 -2.66 54.77
N ASN A 244 -2.46 -1.77 54.31
CA ASN A 244 -3.85 -1.65 54.76
C ASN A 244 -3.99 -1.65 56.30
N CYS A 245 -3.12 -0.89 56.97
CA CYS A 245 -3.04 -0.79 58.43
C CYS A 245 -3.00 0.68 58.86
N ARG A 246 -3.10 0.94 60.17
CA ARG A 246 -3.00 2.29 60.75
C ARG A 246 -1.75 2.44 61.59
N VAL A 247 -0.93 3.44 61.28
CA VAL A 247 0.31 3.73 62.02
C VAL A 247 -0.07 4.48 63.31
N ASN A 248 0.42 4.00 64.45
CA ASN A 248 0.16 4.67 65.72
C ASN A 248 0.85 6.03 65.76
N GLY A 249 0.15 7.10 66.12
CA GLY A 249 0.69 8.47 66.07
C GLY A 249 0.86 9.03 64.64
N SER A 250 0.23 8.41 63.64
CA SER A 250 0.24 8.86 62.25
C SER A 250 -0.19 10.32 62.10
N LEU A 251 0.59 11.06 61.32
CA LEU A 251 0.29 12.43 60.92
C LEU A 251 -0.66 12.47 59.70
N ASN A 252 -1.07 11.32 59.14
CA ASN A 252 -1.94 11.26 57.96
C ASN A 252 -3.30 11.95 58.20
N THR A 253 -3.60 12.99 57.41
CA THR A 253 -4.85 13.76 57.46
C THR A 253 -5.83 13.42 56.34
N HIS A 254 -5.46 12.57 55.38
CA HIS A 254 -6.18 12.36 54.12
C HIS A 254 -7.15 11.17 54.10
N ILE A 255 -7.39 10.50 55.22
CA ILE A 255 -8.28 9.33 55.23
C ILE A 255 -9.76 9.75 55.16
N HIS A 256 -10.50 9.21 54.17
CA HIS A 256 -11.97 9.25 54.18
C HIS A 256 -12.49 8.59 55.48
N ARG A 257 -13.21 9.36 56.31
CA ARG A 257 -13.62 8.98 57.68
C ARG A 257 -14.27 7.60 57.83
N GLN A 258 -14.87 7.04 56.77
CA GLN A 258 -15.55 5.74 56.81
C GLN A 258 -14.62 4.53 56.59
N GLU A 259 -13.49 4.67 55.89
CA GLU A 259 -12.53 3.57 55.65
C GLU A 259 -11.46 3.49 56.75
N ALA A 260 -11.14 4.63 57.40
CA ALA A 260 -10.17 4.72 58.49
C ALA A 260 -10.53 3.90 59.75
N LEU A 261 -11.83 3.68 59.98
CA LEU A 261 -12.36 3.07 61.20
C LEU A 261 -12.22 1.53 61.24
N ASN A 262 -11.98 0.90 60.09
CA ASN A 262 -11.90 -0.56 59.96
C ASN A 262 -10.46 -1.11 59.77
N ARG A 263 -9.45 -0.24 59.61
CA ARG A 263 -8.05 -0.68 59.47
C ARG A 263 -7.45 -1.05 60.84
N VAL A 264 -6.85 -2.23 60.92
CA VAL A 264 -6.11 -2.70 62.11
C VAL A 264 -4.82 -1.90 62.30
N ALA A 265 -4.34 -1.79 63.55
CA ALA A 265 -3.06 -1.13 63.84
C ALA A 265 -1.91 -1.87 63.17
N CYS A 266 -0.97 -1.15 62.57
CA CYS A 266 0.26 -1.74 62.03
C CYS A 266 1.04 -2.43 63.16
N THR A 267 1.51 -3.64 62.90
CA THR A 267 2.18 -4.52 63.87
C THR A 267 3.65 -4.14 64.08
N GLY A 268 4.23 -3.36 63.18
CA GLY A 268 5.65 -3.03 63.15
C GLY A 268 6.53 -4.14 62.57
N ARG A 269 5.93 -5.22 62.06
CA ARG A 269 6.62 -6.32 61.38
C ARG A 269 6.43 -6.29 59.86
N GLU A 270 5.65 -5.34 59.35
CA GLU A 270 5.45 -5.13 57.92
C GLU A 270 6.79 -4.79 57.26
N SER A 271 7.09 -5.43 56.13
CA SER A 271 8.30 -5.19 55.36
C SER A 271 7.97 -4.93 53.89
N LEU A 272 8.63 -3.93 53.30
CA LEU A 272 8.54 -3.65 51.87
C LEU A 272 9.25 -4.72 51.02
N ASP A 273 10.05 -5.60 51.63
CA ASP A 273 10.62 -6.77 50.95
C ASP A 273 9.55 -7.84 50.68
N ASP A 274 8.46 -7.85 51.44
CA ASP A 274 7.39 -8.86 51.35
C ASP A 274 6.29 -8.47 50.34
N VAL A 275 6.32 -7.24 49.79
CA VAL A 275 5.27 -6.70 48.91
C VAL A 275 5.91 -6.00 47.72
N TYR A 276 5.46 -6.34 46.51
CA TYR A 276 5.84 -5.58 45.32
C TYR A 276 5.12 -4.23 45.31
N THR A 277 5.90 -3.14 45.21
CA THR A 277 5.37 -1.78 45.11
C THR A 277 6.11 -1.01 44.03
N LEU A 278 5.43 -0.08 43.36
CA LEU A 278 6.08 0.86 42.43
C LEU A 278 7.12 1.75 43.13
N TYR A 279 7.02 1.90 44.46
CA TYR A 279 7.99 2.63 45.28
C TYR A 279 9.34 1.90 45.36
N SER A 280 9.33 0.58 45.60
CA SER A 280 10.54 -0.24 45.71
C SER A 280 11.06 -0.78 44.37
N ASP A 281 10.30 -0.65 43.27
CA ASP A 281 10.74 -1.07 41.94
C ASP A 281 11.83 -0.14 41.37
N VAL A 282 13.08 -0.62 41.42
CA VAL A 282 14.26 0.06 40.88
C VAL A 282 14.70 -0.48 39.51
N SER A 283 13.91 -1.34 38.87
CA SER A 283 14.31 -2.03 37.64
C SER A 283 14.40 -1.11 36.43
N GLN A 284 13.62 -0.01 36.41
CA GLN A 284 13.47 0.93 35.29
C GLN A 284 13.58 2.40 35.74
N LEU A 285 14.55 2.75 36.60
CA LEU A 285 14.74 4.12 37.07
C LEU A 285 15.09 5.09 35.94
N ARG A 286 14.18 6.00 35.61
CA ARG A 286 14.39 7.08 34.61
C ARG A 286 14.23 8.45 35.27
N VAL A 287 13.01 8.81 35.69
CA VAL A 287 12.73 10.11 36.33
C VAL A 287 13.47 10.25 37.68
N SER A 288 13.47 9.21 38.51
CA SER A 288 14.20 9.22 39.79
C SER A 288 15.71 9.44 39.61
N TYR A 289 16.26 8.98 38.49
CA TYR A 289 17.65 9.22 38.16
C TYR A 289 17.92 10.69 37.77
N ASN A 290 16.96 11.38 37.15
CA ASN A 290 17.05 12.83 36.96
C ASN A 290 16.97 13.63 38.27
N VAL A 291 16.19 13.15 39.26
CA VAL A 291 16.21 13.72 40.62
C VAL A 291 17.60 13.56 41.24
N TYR A 292 18.18 12.37 41.12
CA TYR A 292 19.54 12.09 41.57
C TYR A 292 20.57 13.02 40.91
N LYS A 293 20.51 13.19 39.59
CA LYS A 293 21.35 14.14 38.84
C LYS A 293 21.19 15.59 39.31
N ALA A 294 19.97 16.02 39.65
CA ALA A 294 19.73 17.39 40.12
C ALA A 294 20.40 17.66 41.46
N VAL A 295 20.38 16.68 42.37
CA VAL A 295 21.09 16.77 43.66
C VAL A 295 22.60 16.76 43.46
N TYR A 296 23.12 15.90 42.57
CA TYR A 296 24.55 15.84 42.27
C TYR A 296 25.06 17.11 41.60
N LEU A 297 24.29 17.72 40.69
CA LEU A 297 24.60 19.03 40.12
C LEU A 297 24.83 20.08 41.22
N ILE A 298 23.93 20.14 42.20
CA ILE A 298 24.05 21.08 43.32
C ILE A 298 25.27 20.75 44.18
N ALA A 299 25.50 19.46 44.46
CA ALA A 299 26.66 19.01 45.24
C ALA A 299 27.99 19.37 44.57
N HIS A 300 28.12 19.13 43.26
CA HIS A 300 29.29 19.50 42.47
C HIS A 300 29.47 21.02 42.41
N ALA A 301 28.40 21.79 42.19
CA ALA A 301 28.49 23.25 42.20
C ALA A 301 28.94 23.81 43.57
N LEU A 302 28.48 23.22 44.68
CA LEU A 302 28.94 23.56 46.03
C LEU A 302 30.38 23.14 46.27
N HIS A 303 30.79 21.99 45.76
CA HIS A 303 32.17 21.52 45.81
C HIS A 303 33.10 22.48 45.06
N ASP A 304 32.76 22.85 43.83
CA ASP A 304 33.53 23.78 43.00
C ASP A 304 33.59 25.18 43.63
N MET A 305 32.51 25.63 44.29
CA MET A 305 32.53 26.87 45.07
C MET A 305 33.48 26.76 46.28
N SER A 306 33.57 25.59 46.91
CA SER A 306 34.44 25.35 48.07
C SER A 306 35.92 25.28 47.71
N THR A 307 36.25 24.77 46.52
CA THR A 307 37.62 24.55 46.04
C THR A 307 38.11 25.65 45.09
N CYS A 308 37.29 26.66 44.82
CA CYS A 308 37.60 27.76 43.91
C CYS A 308 38.86 28.54 44.32
N VAL A 309 39.78 28.72 43.37
CA VAL A 309 41.02 29.50 43.54
C VAL A 309 40.80 30.95 43.09
N PRO A 310 41.15 31.97 43.90
CA PRO A 310 41.08 33.37 43.50
C PRO A 310 41.86 33.64 42.22
N GLY A 311 41.23 34.29 41.24
CA GLY A 311 41.74 34.51 39.88
C GLY A 311 41.18 33.54 38.83
N GLN A 312 40.56 32.42 39.25
CA GLN A 312 39.96 31.41 38.37
C GLN A 312 38.44 31.27 38.57
N GLY A 313 37.85 32.04 39.48
CA GLY A 313 36.42 31.97 39.77
C GLY A 313 35.53 32.52 38.65
N PRO A 314 34.22 32.18 38.67
CA PRO A 314 33.31 32.46 37.56
C PRO A 314 32.88 33.92 37.42
N PHE A 315 33.27 34.79 38.34
CA PHE A 315 32.84 36.19 38.41
C PHE A 315 33.92 37.16 37.88
N HIS A 316 33.57 38.43 37.77
CA HIS A 316 34.48 39.49 37.35
C HIS A 316 35.78 39.49 38.19
N ASN A 317 36.93 39.68 37.54
CA ASN A 317 38.28 39.55 38.10
C ASN A 317 38.65 38.15 38.66
N GLY A 318 37.93 37.09 38.28
CA GLY A 318 38.23 35.73 38.71
C GLY A 318 37.89 35.46 40.19
N THR A 319 36.99 36.24 40.78
CA THR A 319 36.58 36.10 42.18
C THR A 319 35.72 34.86 42.42
N CYS A 320 35.79 34.29 43.64
CA CYS A 320 35.09 33.07 44.05
C CYS A 320 33.87 33.38 44.94
N GLY A 321 32.88 32.49 44.92
CA GLY A 321 31.74 32.53 45.85
C GLY A 321 32.10 32.07 47.26
N SER A 322 31.23 32.31 48.25
CA SER A 322 31.47 31.92 49.64
C SER A 322 30.37 31.00 50.17
N LEU A 323 30.76 29.83 50.69
CA LEU A 323 29.84 28.92 51.38
C LEU A 323 29.35 29.46 52.74
N LYS A 324 30.06 30.44 53.33
CA LYS A 324 29.66 31.06 54.60
C LYS A 324 28.43 31.96 54.44
N TYR A 325 28.25 32.53 53.25
CA TYR A 325 27.13 33.40 52.88
C TYR A 325 26.64 33.01 51.48
N LEU A 326 26.00 31.84 51.39
CA LEU A 326 25.58 31.26 50.12
C LEU A 326 24.49 32.12 49.46
N LEU A 327 24.86 32.83 48.38
CA LEU A 327 23.92 33.61 47.58
C LEU A 327 23.38 32.76 46.42
N PRO A 328 22.05 32.68 46.21
CA PRO A 328 21.45 31.83 45.18
C PRO A 328 22.00 32.06 43.76
N TRP A 329 22.22 33.32 43.38
CA TRP A 329 22.76 33.68 42.06
C TRP A 329 24.23 33.27 41.86
N GLN A 330 25.01 33.25 42.94
CA GLN A 330 26.39 32.77 42.90
C GLN A 330 26.38 31.25 42.66
N LEU A 331 25.55 30.52 43.42
CA LEU A 331 25.38 29.08 43.25
C LEU A 331 24.93 28.73 41.81
N LEU A 332 23.95 29.45 41.26
CA LEU A 332 23.52 29.30 39.87
C LEU A 332 24.69 29.45 38.87
N SER A 333 25.63 30.35 39.13
CA SER A 333 26.78 30.59 38.24
C SER A 333 27.76 29.41 38.23
N TYR A 334 27.93 28.72 39.37
CA TYR A 334 28.70 27.47 39.44
C TYR A 334 27.94 26.31 38.80
N MET A 335 26.63 26.20 39.05
CA MET A 335 25.80 25.15 38.45
C MET A 335 25.83 25.18 36.92
N LYS A 336 25.78 26.38 36.30
CA LYS A 336 25.88 26.54 34.84
C LYS A 336 27.23 26.06 34.25
N ARG A 337 28.26 25.89 35.07
CA ARG A 337 29.59 25.41 34.64
C ARG A 337 29.90 23.99 35.12
N ALA A 338 29.01 23.41 35.92
CA ALA A 338 29.22 22.08 36.47
C ALA A 338 29.25 21.06 35.33
N ASN A 339 30.30 20.25 35.32
CA ASN A 339 30.46 19.10 34.46
C ASN A 339 30.98 17.95 35.32
N PHE A 340 30.23 16.86 35.37
CA PHE A 340 30.56 15.75 36.26
C PHE A 340 30.12 14.42 35.65
N THR A 341 30.88 13.38 35.95
CA THR A 341 30.51 12.00 35.61
C THR A 341 29.84 11.35 36.81
N THR A 342 28.64 10.80 36.62
CA THR A 342 27.95 10.02 37.64
C THR A 342 27.44 8.73 37.02
N LEU A 343 27.68 7.60 37.69
CA LEU A 343 27.16 6.27 37.29
C LEU A 343 27.46 5.91 35.81
N GLY A 344 28.60 6.35 35.28
CA GLY A 344 29.04 6.10 33.91
C GLY A 344 28.44 7.02 32.85
N GLU A 345 27.69 8.06 33.24
CA GLU A 345 27.17 9.10 32.36
C GLU A 345 27.87 10.44 32.63
N ASP A 346 28.33 11.09 31.57
CA ASP A 346 28.83 12.47 31.63
C ASP A 346 27.65 13.45 31.59
N VAL A 347 27.52 14.26 32.64
CA VAL A 347 26.44 15.22 32.81
C VAL A 347 27.00 16.63 32.64
N SER A 348 26.50 17.31 31.62
CA SER A 348 26.81 18.71 31.32
C SER A 348 25.56 19.45 30.86
N PHE A 349 25.61 20.78 30.94
CA PHE A 349 24.49 21.66 30.61
C PHE A 349 24.94 22.70 29.58
N ASP A 350 24.06 23.04 28.66
CA ASP A 350 24.29 24.09 27.68
C ASP A 350 24.10 25.50 28.27
N GLU A 351 24.24 26.53 27.44
CA GLU A 351 24.00 27.92 27.85
C GLU A 351 22.55 28.20 28.28
N HIS A 352 21.62 27.32 27.88
CA HIS A 352 20.23 27.32 28.28
C HIS A 352 19.96 26.46 29.53
N GLY A 353 20.99 25.97 30.22
CA GLY A 353 20.83 25.14 31.41
C GLY A 353 20.08 23.84 31.15
N ASP A 354 20.10 23.37 29.89
CA ASP A 354 19.53 22.12 29.43
C ASP A 354 20.62 21.06 29.30
N PRO A 355 20.33 19.80 29.63
CA PRO A 355 21.29 18.72 29.46
C PRO A 355 21.35 18.31 27.98
N ILE A 356 22.49 17.73 27.56
CA ILE A 356 22.60 17.10 26.25
C ILE A 356 21.55 16.00 26.13
N ALA A 357 20.72 16.06 25.09
CA ALA A 357 19.58 15.16 24.95
C ALA A 357 20.00 13.75 24.50
N SER A 358 19.61 12.74 25.27
CA SER A 358 19.64 11.37 24.80
C SER A 358 18.47 10.53 25.31
N TYR A 359 17.95 9.68 24.43
CA TYR A 359 16.78 8.84 24.65
C TYR A 359 17.06 7.40 24.22
N ASP A 360 16.46 6.44 24.92
CA ASP A 360 16.33 5.06 24.46
C ASP A 360 15.08 4.94 23.59
N LEU A 361 15.17 4.30 22.42
CA LEU A 361 14.00 3.91 21.65
C LEU A 361 13.48 2.60 22.21
N MET A 362 12.26 2.63 22.74
CA MET A 362 11.60 1.50 23.39
C MET A 362 10.52 0.91 22.48
N SER A 363 10.42 -0.42 22.49
CA SER A 363 9.38 -1.20 21.81
C SER A 363 8.61 -2.01 22.85
N TRP A 364 7.27 -1.97 22.74
CA TRP A 364 6.37 -2.73 23.59
C TRP A 364 6.15 -4.12 23.01
N GLN A 365 6.62 -5.16 23.70
CA GLN A 365 6.59 -6.54 23.22
C GLN A 365 5.90 -7.45 24.23
N VAL A 366 5.35 -8.56 23.74
CA VAL A 366 4.67 -9.56 24.56
C VAL A 366 5.70 -10.61 24.96
N ALA A 367 5.94 -10.79 26.26
CA ALA A 367 6.75 -11.88 26.78
C ALA A 367 6.03 -13.24 26.64
N SER A 368 6.76 -14.34 26.78
CA SER A 368 6.20 -15.70 26.68
C SER A 368 5.09 -16.01 27.71
N ASP A 369 5.04 -15.26 28.81
CA ASP A 369 4.03 -15.36 29.86
C ASP A 369 2.87 -14.35 29.69
N GLY A 370 2.83 -13.60 28.59
CA GLY A 370 1.83 -12.58 28.29
C GLY A 370 2.08 -11.20 28.93
N SER A 371 3.14 -11.05 29.73
CA SER A 371 3.49 -9.78 30.36
C SER A 371 4.13 -8.77 29.38
N LEU A 372 4.11 -7.48 29.75
CA LEU A 372 4.77 -6.43 28.98
C LEU A 372 6.28 -6.56 29.10
N GLN A 373 6.95 -6.69 27.96
CA GLN A 373 8.39 -6.56 27.86
C GLN A 373 8.75 -5.26 27.13
N LEU A 374 9.32 -4.30 27.86
CA LEU A 374 9.88 -3.07 27.28
C LEU A 374 11.29 -3.35 26.77
N VAL A 375 11.43 -3.47 25.44
CA VAL A 375 12.72 -3.78 24.80
C VAL A 375 13.35 -2.50 24.27
N LYS A 376 14.61 -2.24 24.65
CA LYS A 376 15.41 -1.19 24.01
C LYS A 376 15.81 -1.66 22.61
N VAL A 377 15.26 -1.01 21.59
CA VAL A 377 15.50 -1.35 20.18
C VAL A 377 16.37 -0.32 19.47
N GLY A 378 16.76 0.75 20.15
CA GLY A 378 17.61 1.79 19.58
C GLY A 378 17.88 2.93 20.56
N PHE A 379 18.45 4.02 20.07
CA PHE A 379 18.66 5.25 20.83
C PHE A 379 18.75 6.48 19.94
N TYR A 380 18.51 7.64 20.54
CA TYR A 380 18.79 8.96 19.97
C TYR A 380 19.81 9.69 20.86
N ASP A 381 20.82 10.34 20.28
CA ASP A 381 21.86 11.06 21.01
C ASP A 381 22.26 12.37 20.30
N ALA A 382 21.85 13.51 20.87
CA ALA A 382 22.04 14.82 20.29
C ALA A 382 23.52 15.29 20.26
N SER A 383 24.43 14.60 20.96
CA SER A 383 25.87 14.90 20.86
C SER A 383 26.49 14.43 19.55
N LEU A 384 25.83 13.48 18.86
CA LEU A 384 26.32 12.90 17.60
C LEU A 384 25.89 13.75 16.40
N LYS A 385 26.57 13.54 15.25
CA LYS A 385 26.21 14.18 13.98
C LYS A 385 24.79 13.84 13.57
N ASP A 386 24.15 14.74 12.81
CA ASP A 386 22.74 14.62 12.41
C ASP A 386 22.43 13.31 11.65
N GLU A 387 23.39 12.75 10.92
CA GLU A 387 23.25 11.48 10.18
C GLU A 387 23.36 10.24 11.06
N THR A 388 23.97 10.34 12.25
CA THR A 388 24.29 9.21 13.13
C THR A 388 23.64 9.30 14.50
N ASN A 389 22.87 10.36 14.77
CA ASN A 389 22.27 10.63 16.08
C ASN A 389 20.99 9.82 16.35
N LEU A 390 20.52 9.01 15.40
CA LEU A 390 19.45 8.02 15.60
C LEU A 390 19.95 6.65 15.12
N VAL A 391 19.93 5.66 16.01
CA VAL A 391 20.32 4.27 15.71
C VAL A 391 19.17 3.35 16.11
N ILE A 392 18.76 2.48 15.19
CA ILE A 392 17.64 1.56 15.38
C ILE A 392 18.08 0.15 14.96
N ASN A 393 17.73 -0.84 15.77
CA ASN A 393 17.88 -2.26 15.50
C ASN A 393 16.52 -2.87 15.14
N ASP A 394 16.21 -2.89 13.86
CA ASP A 394 14.90 -3.34 13.34
C ASP A 394 14.64 -4.83 13.58
N SER A 395 15.70 -5.62 13.76
CA SER A 395 15.59 -7.09 13.90
C SER A 395 14.90 -7.53 15.18
N VAL A 396 14.89 -6.67 16.21
CA VAL A 396 14.32 -6.95 17.52
C VAL A 396 12.96 -6.29 17.74
N ILE A 397 12.40 -5.56 16.76
CA ILE A 397 11.08 -4.92 16.87
C ILE A 397 9.98 -5.93 16.52
N MET A 398 9.04 -6.14 17.45
CA MET A 398 7.79 -6.85 17.17
C MET A 398 6.70 -5.84 16.79
N TRP A 399 6.05 -6.03 15.65
CA TRP A 399 5.00 -5.13 15.15
C TRP A 399 3.61 -5.62 15.54
N HIS A 400 2.66 -4.68 15.58
CA HIS A 400 1.25 -5.00 15.77
C HIS A 400 0.69 -5.77 14.56
N SER A 401 0.17 -6.98 14.79
CA SER A 401 -0.62 -7.80 13.85
C SER A 401 -0.28 -7.68 12.35
N GLY A 402 0.84 -8.25 11.89
CA GLY A 402 1.06 -8.63 10.48
C GLY A 402 1.03 -7.52 9.40
N ASN A 403 0.62 -6.30 9.74
CA ASN A 403 0.57 -5.16 8.86
C ASN A 403 1.92 -4.43 8.96
N LYS A 404 2.88 -4.95 8.22
CA LYS A 404 3.65 -3.98 7.42
C LYS A 404 2.60 -3.19 6.63
N GLY A 405 2.68 -1.86 6.62
CA GLY A 405 2.01 -1.09 5.58
C GLY A 405 2.56 -1.53 4.22
N GLU A 406 2.05 -2.62 3.67
CA GLU A 406 2.38 -3.14 2.34
C GLU A 406 1.08 -3.23 1.54
N GLU A 407 0.68 -2.12 0.93
CA GLU A 407 -0.06 -2.14 -0.34
C GLU A 407 0.94 -2.29 -1.53
N GLY A 408 2.17 -2.77 -1.25
CA GLY A 408 3.34 -2.60 -2.10
C GLY A 408 3.92 -3.83 -2.81
N SER A 409 3.75 -5.07 -2.34
CA SER A 409 4.60 -6.20 -2.82
C SER A 409 3.99 -7.17 -3.85
N GLN A 410 2.81 -6.89 -4.42
CA GLN A 410 2.25 -7.70 -5.51
C GLN A 410 2.81 -7.25 -6.87
N SER A 411 4.10 -7.45 -7.12
CA SER A 411 4.75 -7.17 -8.41
C SER A 411 5.81 -8.20 -8.76
N PHE A 412 6.09 -8.37 -10.06
CA PHE A 412 7.15 -9.25 -10.56
C PHE A 412 8.26 -8.39 -11.15
N TYR A 413 9.48 -8.48 -10.60
CA TYR A 413 10.58 -7.57 -10.95
C TYR A 413 11.87 -8.33 -11.29
N GLN A 414 12.59 -7.84 -12.30
CA GLN A 414 13.96 -8.23 -12.61
C GLN A 414 14.71 -6.99 -13.06
N ASP A 415 15.92 -6.78 -12.52
CA ASP A 415 16.74 -5.64 -12.87
C ASP A 415 17.37 -5.76 -14.27
N GLY A 416 17.84 -4.63 -14.79
CA GLY A 416 18.49 -4.50 -16.10
C GLY A 416 18.82 -3.04 -16.43
N ASP A 417 19.58 -2.81 -17.50
CA ASP A 417 19.94 -1.47 -17.97
C ASP A 417 18.71 -0.68 -18.45
N VAL A 418 17.67 -1.38 -18.95
CA VAL A 418 16.37 -0.79 -19.29
C VAL A 418 15.27 -1.67 -18.72
N ILE A 419 14.43 -1.10 -17.85
CA ILE A 419 13.31 -1.80 -17.21
C ILE A 419 12.03 -1.63 -18.05
N LEU A 420 11.47 -2.74 -18.54
CA LEU A 420 10.19 -2.73 -19.25
C LEU A 420 9.01 -2.82 -18.27
N GLY A 421 8.07 -1.89 -18.35
CA GLY A 421 6.84 -1.96 -17.57
C GLY A 421 5.89 -3.00 -18.15
N GLY A 422 5.20 -3.77 -17.31
CA GLY A 422 4.20 -4.76 -17.73
C GLY A 422 2.87 -4.60 -16.99
N LEU A 423 1.77 -4.64 -17.72
CA LEU A 423 0.40 -4.68 -17.18
C LEU A 423 -0.32 -5.90 -17.76
N PHE A 424 -0.70 -6.84 -16.91
CA PHE A 424 -1.41 -8.06 -17.30
C PHE A 424 -2.63 -8.30 -16.42
N PRO A 425 -3.79 -8.69 -16.96
CA PRO A 425 -5.01 -8.95 -16.19
C PRO A 425 -4.96 -10.37 -15.58
N LEU A 426 -4.17 -10.54 -14.52
CA LEU A 426 -4.03 -11.83 -13.83
C LEU A 426 -5.29 -12.17 -13.05
N HIS A 427 -5.94 -11.14 -12.50
CA HIS A 427 -7.26 -11.24 -11.88
C HIS A 427 -8.35 -10.54 -12.71
N TYR A 428 -9.60 -10.92 -12.51
CA TYR A 428 -10.77 -10.26 -13.09
C TYR A 428 -12.04 -10.55 -12.28
N SER A 429 -13.19 -10.05 -12.74
CA SER A 429 -14.49 -10.16 -12.05
C SER A 429 -14.46 -9.49 -10.66
N PRO A 430 -14.40 -8.15 -10.59
CA PRO A 430 -14.44 -7.44 -9.31
C PRO A 430 -15.72 -7.77 -8.55
N VAL A 431 -15.60 -8.07 -7.27
CA VAL A 431 -16.73 -8.35 -6.39
C VAL A 431 -17.47 -7.03 -6.11
N PRO A 432 -18.74 -6.87 -6.56
CA PRO A 432 -19.49 -5.64 -6.31
C PRO A 432 -19.66 -5.43 -4.81
N THR A 433 -19.05 -4.36 -4.31
CA THR A 433 -19.11 -3.99 -2.90
C THR A 433 -19.68 -2.59 -2.82
N GLU A 434 -20.81 -2.41 -2.13
CA GLU A 434 -21.38 -1.07 -1.93
C GLU A 434 -20.41 -0.24 -1.11
N ARG A 435 -19.90 0.83 -1.72
CA ARG A 435 -18.98 1.76 -1.08
C ARG A 435 -19.82 2.89 -0.50
N PHE A 436 -20.10 2.83 0.79
CA PHE A 436 -20.76 3.91 1.51
C PHE A 436 -19.84 5.11 1.77
N PHE A 437 -18.53 4.95 1.54
CA PHE A 437 -17.49 5.96 1.79
C PHE A 437 -17.52 6.56 3.21
N GLN A 438 -18.01 5.78 4.18
CA GLN A 438 -18.01 6.08 5.63
C GLN A 438 -16.75 5.53 6.34
N SER A 439 -15.87 4.89 5.57
CA SER A 439 -14.56 4.36 5.96
C SER A 439 -13.69 4.26 4.70
N LYS A 440 -12.37 4.08 4.86
CA LYS A 440 -11.49 3.76 3.71
C LYS A 440 -12.09 2.55 2.98
N PRO A 441 -12.41 2.66 1.68
CA PRO A 441 -12.89 1.53 0.91
C PRO A 441 -11.84 0.42 0.96
N ALA A 442 -12.27 -0.79 1.30
CA ALA A 442 -11.41 -1.97 1.20
C ALA A 442 -10.85 -2.10 -0.22
N ALA A 443 -9.70 -2.77 -0.35
CA ALA A 443 -9.19 -3.16 -1.65
C ALA A 443 -10.27 -3.95 -2.41
N THR A 444 -10.32 -3.78 -3.73
CA THR A 444 -11.31 -4.50 -4.53
C THR A 444 -10.89 -5.96 -4.56
N GLU A 445 -11.78 -6.85 -4.12
CA GLU A 445 -11.58 -8.28 -4.25
C GLU A 445 -11.98 -8.72 -5.65
N TYR A 446 -11.23 -9.67 -6.20
CA TYR A 446 -11.47 -10.24 -7.52
C TYR A 446 -11.75 -11.73 -7.38
N LYS A 447 -12.80 -12.18 -8.04
CA LYS A 447 -13.30 -13.55 -7.87
C LYS A 447 -12.44 -14.58 -8.60
N ASP A 448 -11.91 -14.23 -9.75
CA ASP A 448 -11.34 -15.19 -10.69
C ASP A 448 -9.87 -14.88 -11.01
N PHE A 449 -9.07 -15.93 -11.19
CA PHE A 449 -7.66 -15.89 -11.59
C PHE A 449 -7.44 -16.48 -12.98
N SER A 450 -6.65 -15.81 -13.81
CA SER A 450 -6.39 -16.17 -15.21
C SER A 450 -5.01 -16.79 -15.39
N SER A 451 -4.95 -18.13 -15.37
CA SER A 451 -3.74 -18.89 -15.72
C SER A 451 -3.27 -18.62 -17.17
N ARG A 452 -4.19 -18.23 -18.05
CA ARG A 452 -3.89 -17.80 -19.43
C ARG A 452 -3.19 -16.43 -19.46
N ALA A 453 -3.63 -15.47 -18.66
CA ALA A 453 -2.95 -14.17 -18.54
C ALA A 453 -1.58 -14.32 -17.85
N LEU A 454 -1.46 -15.22 -16.88
CA LEU A 454 -0.18 -15.58 -16.29
C LEU A 454 0.81 -16.12 -17.34
N ARG A 455 0.33 -16.90 -18.32
CA ARG A 455 1.15 -17.33 -19.47
C ARG A 455 1.60 -16.15 -20.33
N TRP A 456 0.75 -15.14 -20.55
CA TRP A 456 1.13 -13.92 -21.27
C TRP A 456 2.24 -13.17 -20.54
N MET A 457 2.08 -12.98 -19.22
CA MET A 457 3.11 -12.41 -18.36
C MET A 457 4.44 -13.18 -18.46
N ARG A 458 4.40 -14.51 -18.33
CA ARG A 458 5.60 -15.36 -18.44
C ARG A 458 6.19 -15.40 -19.85
N THR A 459 5.39 -15.11 -20.88
CA THR A 459 5.91 -14.94 -22.24
C THR A 459 6.75 -13.66 -22.37
N MET A 460 6.36 -12.57 -21.68
CA MET A 460 7.19 -11.37 -21.60
C MET A 460 8.53 -11.66 -20.91
N THR A 461 8.51 -12.36 -19.77
CA THR A 461 9.75 -12.69 -19.04
C THR A 461 10.64 -13.66 -19.83
N PHE A 462 10.03 -14.58 -20.58
CA PHE A 462 10.73 -15.46 -21.53
C PHE A 462 11.43 -14.66 -22.63
N ALA A 463 10.70 -13.76 -23.30
CA ALA A 463 11.26 -12.95 -24.38
C ALA A 463 12.44 -12.09 -23.91
N VAL A 464 12.33 -11.47 -22.73
CA VAL A 464 13.43 -10.73 -22.10
C VAL A 464 14.64 -11.63 -21.85
N ALA A 465 14.43 -12.82 -21.26
CA ALA A 465 15.51 -13.76 -20.98
C ALA A 465 16.20 -14.25 -22.26
N GLU A 466 15.44 -14.48 -23.33
CA GLU A 466 15.95 -14.88 -24.64
C GLU A 466 16.78 -13.77 -25.30
N ILE A 467 16.26 -12.52 -25.31
CA ILE A 467 16.97 -11.37 -25.88
C ILE A 467 18.29 -11.12 -25.15
N ASN A 468 18.29 -11.18 -23.82
CA ASN A 468 19.52 -10.99 -23.03
C ASN A 468 20.60 -12.06 -23.29
N GLN A 469 20.26 -13.19 -23.91
CA GLN A 469 21.23 -14.24 -24.28
C GLN A 469 21.75 -14.07 -25.72
N ARG A 470 21.11 -13.24 -26.53
CA ARG A 470 21.52 -13.00 -27.92
C ARG A 470 22.75 -12.11 -28.00
N GLN A 471 23.60 -12.40 -28.98
CA GLN A 471 24.82 -11.61 -29.27
C GLN A 471 24.63 -10.65 -30.45
N ASP A 472 23.58 -10.84 -31.22
CA ASP A 472 23.25 -10.03 -32.40
C ASP A 472 22.23 -8.94 -32.09
N LEU A 473 21.44 -9.08 -31.03
CA LEU A 473 20.44 -8.11 -30.58
C LEU A 473 20.77 -7.65 -29.16
N LEU A 474 20.98 -6.34 -28.98
CA LEU A 474 21.35 -5.70 -27.70
C LEU A 474 22.58 -6.32 -26.96
N PRO A 475 23.71 -6.63 -27.62
CA PRO A 475 24.82 -7.36 -26.99
C PRO A 475 25.53 -6.64 -25.82
N LYS A 476 25.25 -5.34 -25.61
CA LYS A 476 25.87 -4.50 -24.57
C LYS A 476 24.84 -3.92 -23.60
N LEU A 477 23.59 -4.39 -23.65
CA LEU A 477 22.48 -3.90 -22.85
C LEU A 477 21.66 -5.09 -22.35
N SER A 478 21.33 -5.06 -21.07
CA SER A 478 20.42 -6.00 -20.44
C SER A 478 19.02 -5.39 -20.30
N LEU A 479 18.00 -6.15 -20.67
CA LEU A 479 16.62 -5.80 -20.42
C LEU A 479 16.18 -6.38 -19.07
N GLY A 480 15.53 -5.56 -18.26
CA GLY A 480 14.79 -5.95 -17.07
C GLY A 480 13.29 -5.75 -17.26
N TYR A 481 12.51 -6.04 -16.22
CA TYR A 481 11.07 -5.82 -16.24
C TYR A 481 10.53 -5.46 -14.84
N HIS A 482 9.45 -4.71 -14.83
CA HIS A 482 8.61 -4.47 -13.65
C HIS A 482 7.16 -4.70 -14.05
N ILE A 483 6.52 -5.72 -13.50
CA ILE A 483 5.20 -6.17 -13.94
C ILE A 483 4.20 -6.11 -12.78
N HIS A 484 3.01 -5.57 -13.06
CA HIS A 484 1.89 -5.53 -12.15
C HIS A 484 0.64 -6.16 -12.76
N ASP A 485 -0.23 -6.66 -11.88
CA ASP A 485 -1.57 -7.07 -12.22
C ASP A 485 -2.47 -5.86 -12.49
N SER A 486 -3.13 -5.82 -13.65
CA SER A 486 -4.10 -4.78 -14.00
C SER A 486 -5.52 -5.08 -13.52
N CYS A 487 -5.78 -6.33 -13.12
CA CYS A 487 -7.08 -6.84 -12.69
C CYS A 487 -8.23 -6.65 -13.72
N ASP A 488 -7.88 -6.35 -14.98
CA ASP A 488 -8.81 -5.87 -16.02
C ASP A 488 -9.71 -4.71 -15.54
N ASP A 489 -9.17 -3.84 -14.67
CA ASP A 489 -9.94 -2.80 -13.98
C ASP A 489 -9.25 -1.44 -14.10
N ILE A 490 -10.02 -0.42 -14.51
CA ILE A 490 -9.50 0.91 -14.86
C ILE A 490 -8.74 1.56 -13.69
N PRO A 491 -9.28 1.68 -12.47
CA PRO A 491 -8.59 2.35 -11.37
C PRO A 491 -7.32 1.61 -10.94
N VAL A 492 -7.33 0.28 -11.00
CA VAL A 492 -6.15 -0.54 -10.66
C VAL A 492 -5.07 -0.36 -11.70
N SER A 493 -5.38 -0.52 -12.98
CA SER A 493 -4.41 -0.38 -14.07
C SER A 493 -3.79 1.02 -14.10
N VAL A 494 -4.58 2.09 -13.92
CA VAL A 494 -4.06 3.47 -13.81
C VAL A 494 -3.10 3.60 -12.61
N LYS A 495 -3.47 3.11 -11.43
CA LYS A 495 -2.59 3.12 -10.24
C LYS A 495 -1.28 2.39 -10.52
N ARG A 496 -1.33 1.19 -11.10
CA ARG A 496 -0.13 0.39 -11.40
C ARG A 496 0.75 1.02 -12.46
N SER A 497 0.15 1.62 -13.49
CA SER A 497 0.89 2.35 -14.53
C SER A 497 1.70 3.52 -13.95
N LEU A 498 1.15 4.25 -12.98
CA LEU A 498 1.85 5.33 -12.28
C LEU A 498 3.02 4.82 -11.42
N LEU A 499 2.90 3.62 -10.85
CA LEU A 499 3.99 2.99 -10.10
C LEU A 499 5.15 2.60 -11.03
N LEU A 500 4.84 2.05 -12.21
CA LEU A 500 5.85 1.66 -13.21
C LEU A 500 6.68 2.85 -13.70
N VAL A 501 6.05 4.01 -13.93
CA VAL A 501 6.72 5.17 -14.54
C VAL A 501 7.38 6.12 -13.53
N ASN A 502 7.04 6.00 -12.24
CA ASN A 502 7.71 6.80 -11.20
C ASN A 502 8.95 6.10 -10.62
N GLY A 503 9.07 4.78 -10.80
CA GLY A 503 10.09 3.96 -10.13
C GLY A 503 9.78 3.82 -8.64
N GLN A 504 9.74 2.58 -8.14
CA GLN A 504 9.47 2.34 -6.71
C GLN A 504 10.78 2.23 -5.92
N PRO A 505 10.87 2.84 -4.71
CA PRO A 505 11.78 2.37 -3.69
C PRO A 505 11.16 1.13 -3.02
N GLU A 506 11.34 -0.06 -3.58
CA GLU A 506 11.06 -1.28 -2.80
C GLU A 506 12.26 -1.57 -1.90
N LYS A 507 12.15 -1.27 -0.61
CA LYS A 507 13.21 -1.55 0.37
C LYS A 507 13.16 -3.00 0.84
N GLU A 508 14.15 -3.80 0.48
CA GLU A 508 14.66 -4.83 1.40
C GLU A 508 15.58 -4.18 2.44
N ARG A 509 15.64 -4.76 3.64
CA ARG A 509 16.34 -4.21 4.83
C ARG A 509 17.82 -3.91 4.55
N GLY A 510 18.30 -2.77 5.04
CA GLY A 510 19.73 -2.42 5.08
C GLY A 510 20.30 -1.74 3.81
N ALA A 511 19.50 -1.58 2.77
CA ALA A 511 19.90 -0.94 1.53
C ALA A 511 19.70 0.59 1.61
N SER A 512 20.74 1.38 1.33
CA SER A 512 20.65 2.84 1.24
C SER A 512 19.75 3.28 0.06
N CYS A 513 19.36 4.56 -0.02
CA CYS A 513 18.62 5.09 -1.18
C CYS A 513 19.38 5.00 -2.53
N ALA A 514 20.65 4.59 -2.50
CA ALA A 514 21.43 4.23 -3.68
C ALA A 514 21.27 2.75 -4.07
N ASP A 515 20.85 1.89 -3.14
CA ASP A 515 20.92 0.43 -3.25
C ASP A 515 19.60 -0.23 -3.71
N VAL A 516 18.45 0.44 -3.63
CA VAL A 516 17.20 -0.03 -4.28
C VAL A 516 16.38 1.12 -4.87
N ARG A 517 16.79 1.59 -6.05
CA ARG A 517 15.89 2.34 -6.93
C ARG A 517 15.46 1.43 -8.05
N ARG A 518 14.22 0.93 -8.02
CA ARG A 518 13.67 0.36 -9.24
C ARG A 518 13.57 1.46 -10.27
N GLN A 519 14.27 1.28 -11.37
CA GLN A 519 14.33 2.30 -12.40
C GLN A 519 12.93 2.51 -12.99
N PRO A 520 12.53 3.76 -13.27
CA PRO A 520 11.32 4.06 -14.02
C PRO A 520 11.26 3.30 -15.33
N SER A 521 10.10 2.73 -15.65
CA SER A 521 9.87 2.09 -16.94
C SER A 521 9.63 3.15 -18.02
N PRO A 522 10.50 3.26 -19.04
CA PRO A 522 10.35 4.25 -20.11
C PRO A 522 9.31 3.82 -21.16
N VAL A 523 8.78 2.60 -21.05
CA VAL A 523 7.77 1.99 -21.93
C VAL A 523 6.97 0.96 -21.15
N ILE A 524 5.70 0.80 -21.50
CA ILE A 524 4.80 -0.20 -20.91
C ILE A 524 4.33 -1.18 -22.00
N VAL A 525 4.38 -2.47 -21.71
CA VAL A 525 3.74 -3.55 -22.46
C VAL A 525 2.43 -3.90 -21.76
N GLY A 526 1.32 -3.84 -22.49
CA GLY A 526 -0.04 -3.88 -21.93
C GLY A 526 -0.74 -2.53 -22.06
N ASP A 527 -1.97 -2.34 -21.60
CA ASP A 527 -2.86 -3.36 -21.02
C ASP A 527 -3.52 -4.21 -22.13
N ALA A 528 -4.32 -5.21 -21.75
CA ALA A 528 -5.05 -6.09 -22.66
C ALA A 528 -6.35 -5.46 -23.18
N SER A 529 -7.17 -4.89 -22.29
CA SER A 529 -8.49 -4.36 -22.65
C SER A 529 -8.40 -2.96 -23.26
N SER A 530 -9.21 -2.70 -24.29
CA SER A 530 -9.19 -1.42 -25.01
C SER A 530 -9.55 -0.23 -24.12
N GLY A 531 -10.65 -0.30 -23.36
CA GLY A 531 -11.07 0.79 -22.45
C GLY A 531 -10.08 1.04 -21.32
N VAL A 532 -9.49 -0.02 -20.76
CA VAL A 532 -8.44 0.08 -19.73
C VAL A 532 -7.18 0.75 -20.30
N SER A 533 -6.76 0.34 -21.50
CA SER A 533 -5.62 0.95 -22.20
C SER A 533 -5.87 2.43 -22.49
N MET A 534 -7.08 2.81 -22.90
CA MET A 534 -7.45 4.23 -23.10
C MET A 534 -7.32 5.04 -21.81
N ALA A 535 -7.74 4.51 -20.66
CA ALA A 535 -7.63 5.21 -19.38
C ALA A 535 -6.16 5.41 -18.95
N VAL A 536 -5.32 4.38 -19.14
CA VAL A 536 -3.87 4.49 -18.89
C VAL A 536 -3.24 5.54 -19.83
N LEU A 537 -3.57 5.52 -21.13
CA LEU A 537 -3.05 6.48 -22.11
C LEU A 537 -3.50 7.92 -21.84
N ARG A 538 -4.74 8.14 -21.39
CA ARG A 538 -5.22 9.48 -21.00
C ARG A 538 -4.47 10.02 -19.79
N THR A 539 -3.92 9.14 -18.96
CA THR A 539 -3.09 9.51 -17.79
C THR A 539 -1.63 9.73 -18.19
N LEU A 540 -1.04 8.80 -18.95
CA LEU A 540 0.39 8.78 -19.25
C LEU A 540 0.80 9.47 -20.56
N GLY A 541 -0.16 9.67 -21.47
CA GLY A 541 0.08 10.21 -22.82
C GLY A 541 0.67 11.62 -22.81
N SER A 542 0.31 12.44 -21.82
CA SER A 542 0.87 13.78 -21.60
C SER A 542 2.38 13.76 -21.31
N PHE A 543 2.90 12.64 -20.79
CA PHE A 543 4.33 12.42 -20.53
C PHE A 543 5.04 11.71 -21.69
N GLN A 544 4.32 11.46 -22.79
CA GLN A 544 4.84 10.82 -24.01
C GLN A 544 5.42 9.42 -23.74
N ILE A 545 4.90 8.72 -22.73
CA ILE A 545 5.33 7.37 -22.39
C ILE A 545 4.66 6.40 -23.38
N PRO A 546 5.45 5.64 -24.17
CA PRO A 546 4.92 4.65 -25.08
C PRO A 546 4.24 3.50 -24.33
N LEU A 547 3.07 3.12 -24.82
CA LEU A 547 2.32 1.96 -24.36
C LEU A 547 2.07 1.05 -25.57
N VAL A 548 2.58 -0.18 -25.50
CA VAL A 548 2.44 -1.21 -26.53
C VAL A 548 1.46 -2.27 -26.05
N SER A 549 0.21 -2.17 -26.49
CA SER A 549 -0.78 -3.18 -26.15
C SER A 549 -0.58 -4.45 -26.99
N TYR A 550 -0.70 -5.61 -26.35
CA TYR A 550 -0.64 -6.91 -27.00
C TYR A 550 -2.02 -7.48 -27.37
N PHE A 551 -3.12 -6.82 -26.94
CA PHE A 551 -4.48 -7.34 -27.14
C PHE A 551 -5.58 -6.28 -27.33
N ALA A 552 -5.33 -4.99 -27.10
CA ALA A 552 -6.32 -3.94 -27.29
C ALA A 552 -6.55 -3.66 -28.79
N SER A 553 -7.68 -4.12 -29.31
CA SER A 553 -7.99 -4.16 -30.74
C SER A 553 -8.91 -3.02 -31.22
N CYS A 554 -9.53 -2.24 -30.32
CA CYS A 554 -10.45 -1.17 -30.72
C CYS A 554 -9.83 -0.22 -31.76
N SER A 555 -10.57 0.07 -32.83
CA SER A 555 -10.18 1.04 -33.86
C SER A 555 -10.03 2.47 -33.32
N CYS A 556 -10.70 2.78 -32.20
CA CYS A 556 -10.62 4.05 -31.50
C CYS A 556 -9.19 4.41 -31.05
N LEU A 557 -8.36 3.42 -30.72
CA LEU A 557 -6.98 3.61 -30.27
C LEU A 557 -5.99 4.02 -31.39
N SER A 558 -6.40 3.88 -32.65
CA SER A 558 -5.62 4.32 -33.82
C SER A 558 -5.58 5.85 -33.96
N ASN A 559 -6.45 6.59 -33.26
CA ASN A 559 -6.48 8.06 -33.30
C ASN A 559 -5.25 8.69 -32.63
N LYS A 560 -4.24 9.06 -33.41
CA LYS A 560 -3.00 9.68 -32.89
C LYS A 560 -3.11 11.10 -32.39
N LYS A 561 -4.25 11.78 -32.61
CA LYS A 561 -4.53 13.05 -31.95
C LYS A 561 -4.87 12.85 -30.48
N GLU A 562 -5.58 11.76 -30.16
CA GLU A 562 -5.98 11.43 -28.79
C GLU A 562 -4.92 10.55 -28.09
N PHE A 563 -4.34 9.60 -28.82
CA PHE A 563 -3.39 8.59 -28.29
C PHE A 563 -2.04 8.62 -29.03
N PRO A 564 -1.25 9.71 -28.91
CA PRO A 564 -0.01 9.89 -29.69
C PRO A 564 1.11 8.89 -29.35
N SER A 565 1.10 8.34 -28.14
CA SER A 565 2.09 7.38 -27.62
C SER A 565 1.61 5.93 -27.63
N PHE A 566 0.42 5.65 -28.16
CA PHE A 566 -0.06 4.27 -28.27
C PHE A 566 0.54 3.55 -29.48
N MET A 567 0.90 2.29 -29.28
CA MET A 567 1.18 1.32 -30.34
C MET A 567 0.59 -0.03 -29.91
N ARG A 568 0.49 -0.99 -30.84
CA ARG A 568 0.06 -2.34 -30.48
C ARG A 568 0.60 -3.38 -31.43
N THR A 569 0.75 -4.61 -30.95
CA THR A 569 1.05 -5.79 -31.77
C THR A 569 -0.20 -6.60 -32.12
N MET A 570 -1.35 -6.14 -31.64
CA MET A 570 -2.69 -6.59 -32.02
C MET A 570 -3.18 -5.78 -33.24
N PRO A 571 -3.71 -6.40 -34.32
CA PRO A 571 -4.29 -5.62 -35.41
C PRO A 571 -5.59 -4.90 -35.00
N SER A 572 -5.90 -3.81 -35.71
CA SER A 572 -7.13 -3.02 -35.50
C SER A 572 -8.40 -3.80 -35.86
N ASP A 573 -9.43 -3.68 -35.01
CA ASP A 573 -10.78 -4.22 -35.26
C ASP A 573 -11.38 -3.71 -36.57
N GLU A 574 -10.92 -2.58 -37.10
CA GLU A 574 -11.34 -2.14 -38.43
C GLU A 574 -11.20 -3.25 -39.49
N PHE A 575 -10.13 -4.03 -39.41
CA PHE A 575 -9.87 -5.12 -40.36
C PHE A 575 -10.65 -6.38 -40.01
N GLN A 576 -10.73 -6.75 -38.73
CA GLN A 576 -11.50 -7.91 -38.30
C GLN A 576 -12.98 -7.75 -38.62
N ILE A 577 -13.54 -6.56 -38.40
CA ILE A 577 -14.95 -6.27 -38.67
C ILE A 577 -15.25 -6.30 -40.17
N LYS A 578 -14.34 -5.80 -41.02
CA LYS A 578 -14.43 -6.00 -42.48
C LYS A 578 -14.43 -7.48 -42.83
N ALA A 579 -13.56 -8.27 -42.21
CA ALA A 579 -13.49 -9.72 -42.42
C ALA A 579 -14.78 -10.43 -41.97
N LEU A 580 -15.35 -10.07 -40.82
CA LEU A 580 -16.63 -10.59 -40.31
C LEU A 580 -17.80 -10.22 -41.22
N ALA A 581 -17.88 -8.98 -41.69
CA ALA A 581 -18.91 -8.58 -42.64
C ALA A 581 -18.82 -9.37 -43.96
N LYS A 582 -17.60 -9.58 -44.47
CA LYS A 582 -17.35 -10.44 -45.64
C LYS A 582 -17.69 -11.91 -45.38
N LEU A 583 -17.39 -12.45 -44.20
CA LEU A 583 -17.74 -13.82 -43.81
C LEU A 583 -19.26 -14.03 -43.80
N VAL A 584 -19.98 -13.11 -43.17
CA VAL A 584 -21.44 -13.10 -43.09
C VAL A 584 -22.05 -12.98 -44.48
N HIS A 585 -21.47 -12.12 -45.33
CA HIS A 585 -21.87 -11.99 -46.73
C HIS A 585 -21.60 -13.25 -47.56
N TYR A 586 -20.41 -13.84 -47.44
CA TYR A 586 -20.00 -15.06 -48.14
C TYR A 586 -20.98 -16.21 -47.85
N PHE A 587 -21.38 -16.35 -46.59
CA PHE A 587 -22.37 -17.34 -46.20
C PHE A 587 -23.82 -16.91 -46.46
N GLN A 588 -24.06 -15.73 -47.03
CA GLN A 588 -25.39 -15.20 -47.34
C GLN A 588 -26.29 -15.09 -46.10
N TRP A 589 -25.70 -14.81 -44.94
CA TRP A 589 -26.45 -14.53 -43.72
C TRP A 589 -26.89 -13.06 -43.73
N SER A 590 -28.12 -12.81 -44.14
CA SER A 590 -28.68 -11.45 -44.21
C SER A 590 -29.34 -10.99 -42.91
N TRP A 591 -29.53 -11.88 -41.93
CA TRP A 591 -30.25 -11.62 -40.68
C TRP A 591 -29.47 -12.16 -39.48
N VAL A 592 -28.83 -11.26 -38.73
CA VAL A 592 -27.89 -11.61 -37.65
C VAL A 592 -28.21 -10.89 -36.35
N GLY A 593 -28.01 -11.55 -35.21
CA GLY A 593 -28.03 -10.89 -33.89
C GLY A 593 -26.65 -10.31 -33.56
N LEU A 594 -26.61 -9.10 -33.01
CA LEU A 594 -25.38 -8.48 -32.52
C LEU A 594 -25.48 -8.27 -31.01
N ILE A 595 -24.55 -8.87 -30.26
CA ILE A 595 -24.48 -8.69 -28.80
C ILE A 595 -23.06 -8.33 -28.38
N GLY A 596 -22.93 -7.60 -27.29
CA GLY A 596 -21.62 -7.31 -26.71
C GLY A 596 -21.69 -6.63 -25.35
N ALA A 597 -20.58 -6.69 -24.63
CA ALA A 597 -20.43 -6.01 -23.35
C ALA A 597 -20.33 -4.50 -23.58
N ASP A 598 -21.06 -3.69 -22.81
CA ASP A 598 -21.11 -2.24 -22.92
C ASP A 598 -19.75 -1.59 -22.59
N SER A 599 -18.87 -1.58 -23.58
CA SER A 599 -17.46 -1.22 -23.50
C SER A 599 -17.00 -0.56 -24.79
N ASP A 600 -15.90 0.19 -24.76
CA ASP A 600 -15.33 0.81 -25.96
C ASP A 600 -15.04 -0.24 -27.05
N TYR A 601 -14.55 -1.42 -26.66
CA TYR A 601 -14.29 -2.53 -27.60
C TYR A 601 -15.56 -2.94 -28.36
N ALA A 602 -16.61 -3.37 -27.65
CA ALA A 602 -17.81 -3.87 -28.33
C ALA A 602 -18.58 -2.77 -29.05
N ARG A 603 -18.65 -1.55 -28.49
CA ARG A 603 -19.38 -0.42 -29.10
C ARG A 603 -18.80 -0.07 -30.46
N PHE A 604 -17.49 0.16 -30.53
CA PHE A 604 -16.84 0.52 -31.79
C PHE A 604 -16.85 -0.65 -32.78
N ALA A 605 -16.66 -1.89 -32.32
CA ALA A 605 -16.76 -3.09 -33.16
C ALA A 605 -18.14 -3.22 -33.82
N ILE A 606 -19.21 -3.15 -33.03
CA ILE A 606 -20.59 -3.26 -33.53
C ILE A 606 -20.93 -2.08 -34.44
N GLN A 607 -20.53 -0.85 -34.09
CA GLN A 607 -20.75 0.31 -34.96
C GLN A 607 -20.05 0.15 -36.32
N LEU A 608 -18.81 -0.31 -36.33
CA LEU A 608 -18.09 -0.63 -37.56
C LEU A 608 -18.80 -1.74 -38.35
N PHE A 609 -19.32 -2.77 -37.66
CA PHE A 609 -20.01 -3.87 -38.33
C PHE A 609 -21.27 -3.37 -39.00
N LEU A 610 -22.08 -2.56 -38.31
CA LEU A 610 -23.27 -1.93 -38.88
C LEU A 610 -22.96 -1.08 -40.10
N LYS A 611 -21.83 -0.36 -40.10
CA LYS A 611 -21.37 0.43 -41.24
C LYS A 611 -20.96 -0.43 -42.43
N GLU A 612 -20.20 -1.50 -42.18
CA GLU A 612 -19.75 -2.42 -43.23
C GLU A 612 -20.89 -3.32 -43.75
N SER A 613 -21.85 -3.69 -42.89
CA SER A 613 -22.99 -4.55 -43.23
C SER A 613 -23.90 -3.94 -44.29
N VAL A 614 -23.96 -2.60 -44.37
CA VAL A 614 -24.68 -1.85 -45.42
C VAL A 614 -24.20 -2.25 -46.81
N ARG A 615 -22.88 -2.40 -46.99
CA ARG A 615 -22.27 -2.74 -48.30
C ARG A 615 -22.67 -4.13 -48.79
N TYR A 616 -23.02 -5.01 -47.86
CA TYR A 616 -23.28 -6.42 -48.11
C TYR A 616 -24.76 -6.81 -47.98
N ASN A 617 -25.66 -5.83 -47.79
CA ASN A 617 -27.10 -6.04 -47.53
C ASN A 617 -27.36 -6.99 -46.34
N VAL A 618 -26.59 -6.84 -45.27
CA VAL A 618 -26.75 -7.59 -44.03
C VAL A 618 -27.44 -6.72 -42.99
N CYS A 619 -28.53 -7.24 -42.41
CA CYS A 619 -29.39 -6.55 -41.48
C CYS A 619 -29.28 -7.14 -40.07
N PRO A 620 -29.05 -6.30 -39.04
CA PRO A 620 -29.13 -6.75 -37.66
C PRO A 620 -30.60 -7.02 -37.29
N ALA A 621 -30.89 -8.20 -36.77
CA ALA A 621 -32.17 -8.53 -36.17
C ALA A 621 -32.40 -7.77 -34.86
N TYR A 622 -31.31 -7.59 -34.12
CA TYR A 622 -31.23 -6.79 -32.91
C TYR A 622 -29.77 -6.41 -32.66
N VAL A 623 -29.58 -5.31 -31.93
CA VAL A 623 -28.29 -4.89 -31.38
C VAL A 623 -28.50 -4.71 -29.90
N HIS A 624 -27.78 -5.47 -29.08
CA HIS A 624 -27.94 -5.40 -27.63
C HIS A 624 -26.60 -5.30 -26.92
N PHE A 625 -26.44 -4.21 -26.16
CA PHE A 625 -25.32 -4.00 -25.26
C PHE A 625 -25.76 -4.33 -23.84
N TYR A 626 -25.09 -5.30 -23.22
CA TYR A 626 -25.31 -5.63 -21.81
C TYR A 626 -24.18 -5.06 -20.94
N PRO A 627 -24.42 -4.74 -19.65
CA PRO A 627 -23.38 -4.15 -18.80
C PRO A 627 -22.14 -5.05 -18.66
N VAL A 628 -20.96 -4.44 -18.49
CA VAL A 628 -19.69 -5.16 -18.27
C VAL A 628 -19.79 -6.14 -17.10
N ILE A 629 -20.44 -5.72 -16.01
CA ILE A 629 -20.83 -6.61 -14.90
C ILE A 629 -22.27 -7.10 -15.17
N LEU A 630 -22.39 -8.33 -15.65
CA LEU A 630 -23.67 -8.88 -16.10
C LEU A 630 -24.57 -9.25 -14.90
N SER A 631 -25.58 -8.42 -14.62
CA SER A 631 -26.58 -8.70 -13.58
C SER A 631 -27.60 -9.77 -14.01
N LYS A 632 -28.32 -10.35 -13.04
CA LYS A 632 -29.38 -11.34 -13.34
C LYS A 632 -30.51 -10.73 -14.18
N GLU A 633 -30.80 -9.45 -13.97
CA GLU A 633 -31.83 -8.70 -14.69
C GLU A 633 -31.42 -8.48 -16.15
N ALA A 634 -30.19 -7.99 -16.38
CA ALA A 634 -29.66 -7.78 -17.72
C ALA A 634 -29.51 -9.10 -18.48
N LEU A 635 -29.07 -10.17 -17.81
CA LEU A 635 -29.02 -11.51 -18.40
C LEU A 635 -30.42 -11.99 -18.82
N ARG A 636 -31.44 -11.79 -17.97
CA ARG A 636 -32.83 -12.16 -18.29
C ARG A 636 -33.35 -11.39 -19.50
N GLU A 637 -33.04 -10.10 -19.59
CA GLU A 637 -33.39 -9.25 -20.73
C GLU A 637 -32.76 -9.77 -22.02
N LEU A 638 -31.44 -10.02 -22.01
CA LEU A 638 -30.71 -10.58 -23.14
C LEU A 638 -31.32 -11.90 -23.61
N MET A 639 -31.66 -12.81 -22.69
CA MET A 639 -32.28 -14.10 -23.05
C MET A 639 -33.66 -13.93 -23.69
N ASN A 640 -34.47 -12.98 -23.22
CA ASN A 640 -35.76 -12.67 -23.84
C ASN A 640 -35.55 -12.17 -25.29
N ILE A 641 -34.59 -11.26 -25.51
CA ILE A 641 -34.26 -10.75 -26.85
C ILE A 641 -33.82 -11.88 -27.78
N ILE A 642 -32.92 -12.75 -27.32
CA ILE A 642 -32.43 -13.89 -28.11
C ILE A 642 -33.59 -14.83 -28.46
N ARG A 643 -34.44 -15.17 -27.49
CA ARG A 643 -35.56 -16.12 -27.68
C ARG A 643 -36.65 -15.57 -28.60
N ASP A 644 -36.96 -14.29 -28.48
CA ASP A 644 -38.05 -13.66 -29.23
C ASP A 644 -37.63 -13.33 -30.68
N SER A 645 -36.33 -13.44 -31.01
CA SER A 645 -35.80 -13.24 -32.35
C SER A 645 -35.81 -14.51 -33.21
N THR A 646 -35.91 -14.34 -34.52
CA THR A 646 -35.76 -15.41 -35.52
C THR A 646 -34.31 -15.58 -36.02
N ALA A 647 -33.39 -14.73 -35.57
CA ALA A 647 -31.99 -14.81 -35.97
C ALA A 647 -31.31 -16.02 -35.34
N THR A 648 -30.73 -16.88 -36.20
CA THR A 648 -29.99 -18.07 -35.77
C THR A 648 -28.49 -17.81 -35.70
N VAL A 649 -27.98 -16.75 -36.34
CA VAL A 649 -26.57 -16.38 -36.34
C VAL A 649 -26.36 -15.20 -35.40
N ILE A 650 -25.45 -15.34 -34.43
CA ILE A 650 -25.14 -14.29 -33.45
C ILE A 650 -23.65 -13.97 -33.46
N LEU A 651 -23.31 -12.69 -33.64
CA LEU A 651 -21.97 -12.17 -33.42
C LEU A 651 -21.87 -11.66 -31.98
N ASN A 652 -20.87 -12.14 -31.24
CA ASN A 652 -20.64 -11.74 -29.84
C ASN A 652 -19.28 -11.07 -29.64
N PHE A 653 -19.32 -9.82 -29.18
CA PHE A 653 -18.16 -8.99 -28.83
C PHE A 653 -18.06 -8.84 -27.31
N SER A 654 -17.42 -9.81 -26.66
CA SER A 654 -17.26 -9.85 -25.20
C SER A 654 -16.02 -10.63 -24.78
N SER A 655 -15.72 -10.59 -23.48
CA SER A 655 -14.76 -11.51 -22.88
C SER A 655 -15.32 -12.93 -22.81
N GLU A 656 -14.40 -13.88 -22.61
CA GLU A 656 -14.66 -15.29 -22.39
C GLU A 656 -15.54 -15.54 -21.15
N SER A 657 -15.26 -14.85 -20.04
CA SER A 657 -15.97 -15.02 -18.76
C SER A 657 -17.44 -14.58 -18.83
N THR A 658 -17.73 -13.48 -19.53
CA THR A 658 -19.12 -13.04 -19.71
C THR A 658 -19.89 -13.99 -20.61
N LEU A 659 -19.26 -14.50 -21.68
CA LEU A 659 -19.87 -15.49 -22.56
C LEU A 659 -20.19 -16.80 -21.82
N GLN A 660 -19.32 -17.24 -20.91
CA GLN A 660 -19.60 -18.41 -20.07
C GLN A 660 -20.94 -18.26 -19.31
N THR A 661 -21.18 -17.08 -18.72
CA THR A 661 -22.44 -16.81 -18.00
C THR A 661 -23.65 -16.83 -18.93
N ILE A 662 -23.51 -16.29 -20.15
CA ILE A 662 -24.55 -16.29 -21.18
C ILE A 662 -24.86 -17.74 -21.63
N LEU A 663 -23.84 -18.54 -21.89
CA LEU A 663 -24.00 -19.94 -22.34
C LEU A 663 -24.64 -20.83 -21.28
N GLN A 664 -24.30 -20.64 -20.00
CA GLN A 664 -24.96 -21.32 -18.88
C GLN A 664 -26.47 -21.10 -18.91
N GLU A 665 -26.87 -19.86 -19.14
CA GLU A 665 -28.28 -19.48 -19.19
C GLU A 665 -28.95 -19.97 -20.48
N CYS A 666 -28.27 -19.93 -21.63
CA CYS A 666 -28.75 -20.55 -22.87
C CYS A 666 -29.05 -22.04 -22.66
N ARG A 667 -28.14 -22.79 -22.02
CA ARG A 667 -28.40 -24.21 -21.69
C ARG A 667 -29.59 -24.35 -20.77
N ARG A 668 -29.66 -23.55 -19.70
CA ARG A 668 -30.76 -23.59 -18.72
C ARG A 668 -32.13 -23.39 -19.39
N GLN A 669 -32.17 -22.60 -20.46
CA GLN A 669 -33.38 -22.31 -21.23
C GLN A 669 -33.54 -23.16 -22.51
N ASN A 670 -32.68 -24.17 -22.73
CA ASN A 670 -32.67 -25.01 -23.94
C ASN A 670 -32.56 -24.21 -25.26
N ILE A 671 -31.80 -23.11 -25.25
CA ILE A 671 -31.46 -22.33 -26.44
C ILE A 671 -30.21 -22.95 -27.08
N THR A 672 -30.41 -23.93 -27.96
CA THR A 672 -29.32 -24.70 -28.59
C THR A 672 -29.13 -24.37 -30.07
N HIS A 673 -30.13 -23.81 -30.75
CA HIS A 673 -30.17 -23.67 -32.21
C HIS A 673 -29.24 -22.58 -32.82
N LEU A 674 -28.36 -21.97 -32.02
CA LEU A 674 -27.61 -20.78 -32.40
C LEU A 674 -26.28 -21.13 -33.07
N GLN A 675 -26.02 -20.49 -34.21
CA GLN A 675 -24.71 -20.43 -34.84
C GLN A 675 -23.95 -19.23 -34.29
N TRP A 676 -22.97 -19.51 -33.43
CA TRP A 676 -22.12 -18.46 -32.88
C TRP A 676 -21.04 -18.04 -33.87
N ILE A 677 -20.83 -16.73 -33.96
CA ILE A 677 -19.71 -16.10 -34.66
C ILE A 677 -18.86 -15.37 -33.63
N ALA A 678 -17.66 -15.88 -33.43
CA ALA A 678 -16.74 -15.42 -32.42
C ALA A 678 -15.93 -14.22 -32.91
N SER A 679 -15.81 -13.23 -32.03
CA SER A 679 -14.70 -12.29 -32.09
C SER A 679 -13.39 -12.97 -31.67
N GLU A 680 -12.28 -12.38 -32.04
CA GLU A 680 -10.92 -12.83 -31.76
C GLU A 680 -10.65 -12.97 -30.26
N ALA A 681 -11.37 -12.20 -29.44
CA ALA A 681 -11.31 -12.25 -27.98
C ALA A 681 -11.52 -13.68 -27.43
N TRP A 682 -12.40 -14.47 -28.06
CA TRP A 682 -12.75 -15.82 -27.59
C TRP A 682 -12.77 -16.89 -28.70
N ALA A 683 -12.46 -16.55 -29.96
CA ALA A 683 -12.44 -17.48 -31.10
C ALA A 683 -11.54 -18.71 -30.92
N THR A 684 -10.62 -18.71 -29.96
CA THR A 684 -9.78 -19.88 -29.59
C THR A 684 -9.78 -20.16 -28.09
N SER A 685 -10.87 -19.82 -27.39
CA SER A 685 -11.02 -20.19 -25.98
C SER A 685 -11.24 -21.70 -25.86
N ASN A 686 -10.30 -22.40 -25.23
CA ASN A 686 -10.51 -23.80 -24.86
C ASN A 686 -11.32 -23.94 -23.57
N ALA A 687 -11.35 -22.91 -22.70
CA ALA A 687 -12.02 -23.03 -21.39
C ALA A 687 -13.55 -23.08 -21.51
N LEU A 688 -14.13 -22.53 -22.58
CA LEU A 688 -15.56 -22.63 -22.83
C LEU A 688 -16.00 -24.01 -23.33
N TRP A 689 -15.08 -24.82 -23.90
CA TRP A 689 -15.48 -26.08 -24.52
C TRP A 689 -15.96 -27.13 -23.53
N GLY A 690 -15.24 -27.31 -22.43
CA GLY A 690 -15.49 -28.40 -21.48
C GLY A 690 -16.95 -28.44 -21.03
N ASP A 691 -17.46 -27.28 -20.62
CA ASP A 691 -18.84 -27.16 -20.18
C ASP A 691 -19.81 -26.90 -21.32
N PHE A 692 -19.44 -26.29 -22.46
CA PHE A 692 -20.39 -25.77 -23.49
C PHE A 692 -20.19 -26.29 -24.92
N SER A 693 -19.55 -27.44 -25.09
CA SER A 693 -19.32 -28.08 -26.40
C SER A 693 -20.60 -28.28 -27.23
N ASP A 694 -21.70 -28.70 -26.59
CA ASP A 694 -23.03 -28.89 -27.19
C ASP A 694 -23.63 -27.60 -27.76
N LEU A 695 -23.26 -26.42 -27.24
CA LEU A 695 -23.73 -25.11 -27.71
C LEU A 695 -22.74 -24.44 -28.68
N LEU A 696 -21.45 -24.76 -28.58
CA LEU A 696 -20.37 -24.08 -29.30
C LEU A 696 -19.83 -24.88 -30.49
N GLN A 697 -20.22 -26.14 -30.65
CA GLN A 697 -19.88 -26.91 -31.85
C GLN A 697 -20.26 -26.15 -33.12
N GLY A 698 -19.33 -26.04 -34.06
CA GLY A 698 -19.52 -25.35 -35.32
C GLY A 698 -19.36 -23.82 -35.25
N THR A 699 -18.95 -23.26 -34.11
CA THR A 699 -18.58 -21.83 -34.01
C THR A 699 -17.52 -21.48 -35.04
N LEU A 700 -17.69 -20.32 -35.69
CA LEU A 700 -16.70 -19.73 -36.60
C LEU A 700 -16.19 -18.40 -36.04
N GLY A 701 -14.92 -18.08 -36.22
CA GLY A 701 -14.39 -16.78 -35.82
C GLY A 701 -13.01 -16.50 -36.37
N PHE A 702 -12.69 -15.21 -36.49
CA PHE A 702 -11.34 -14.79 -36.86
C PHE A 702 -10.45 -14.73 -35.63
N ALA A 703 -9.43 -15.59 -35.59
CA ALA A 703 -8.43 -15.62 -34.55
C ALA A 703 -7.17 -14.88 -35.00
N ILE A 704 -6.51 -14.19 -34.07
CA ILE A 704 -5.20 -13.57 -34.28
C ILE A 704 -4.23 -14.64 -34.79
N ARG A 705 -3.44 -14.37 -35.83
CA ARG A 705 -2.47 -15.33 -36.39
C ARG A 705 -1.68 -16.09 -35.31
N LYS A 706 -1.62 -17.41 -35.42
CA LYS A 706 -0.84 -18.26 -34.50
C LYS A 706 0.66 -18.06 -34.76
N GLY A 707 1.43 -17.88 -33.68
CA GLY A 707 2.89 -18.00 -33.69
C GLY A 707 3.35 -19.28 -33.00
N GLU A 708 4.59 -19.68 -33.26
CA GLU A 708 5.26 -20.76 -32.55
C GLU A 708 6.48 -20.20 -31.85
N ILE A 709 6.50 -20.27 -30.51
CA ILE A 709 7.60 -19.78 -29.69
C ILE A 709 8.37 -21.00 -29.19
N PRO A 710 9.53 -21.32 -29.80
CA PRO A 710 10.32 -22.48 -29.41
C PRO A 710 10.68 -22.43 -27.93
N SER A 711 10.74 -23.60 -27.29
CA SER A 711 11.14 -23.76 -25.88
C SER A 711 10.27 -23.07 -24.83
N LEU A 712 9.22 -22.32 -25.21
CA LEU A 712 8.33 -21.67 -24.25
C LEU A 712 7.64 -22.69 -23.33
N TYR A 713 7.18 -23.84 -23.85
CA TYR A 713 6.59 -24.91 -23.03
C TYR A 713 7.53 -25.33 -21.91
N ARG A 714 8.79 -25.65 -22.27
CA ARG A 714 9.82 -26.05 -21.30
C ARG A 714 10.13 -24.93 -20.30
N TYR A 715 10.13 -23.67 -20.73
CA TYR A 715 10.32 -22.53 -19.81
C TYR A 715 9.15 -22.36 -18.83
N LEU A 716 7.92 -22.65 -19.28
CA LEU A 716 6.72 -22.57 -18.44
C LEU A 716 6.65 -23.73 -17.45
N THR A 717 7.02 -24.96 -17.84
CA THR A 717 6.93 -26.15 -16.97
C THR A 717 8.09 -26.27 -15.99
N LEU A 718 9.27 -25.71 -16.29
CA LEU A 718 10.43 -25.68 -15.37
C LEU A 718 10.34 -24.55 -14.33
N LEU A 719 9.26 -24.54 -13.52
CA LEU A 719 9.15 -23.64 -12.37
C LEU A 719 9.98 -24.19 -11.20
N ASN A 720 10.95 -23.39 -10.73
CA ASN A 720 11.69 -23.70 -9.51
C ASN A 720 10.84 -23.37 -8.27
N THR A 721 10.96 -24.16 -7.20
CA THR A 721 10.29 -23.93 -5.91
C THR A 721 10.61 -22.56 -5.33
N SER A 722 11.84 -22.07 -5.53
CA SER A 722 12.23 -20.70 -5.14
C SER A 722 11.42 -19.62 -5.86
N ASN A 723 11.14 -19.81 -7.15
CA ASN A 723 10.38 -18.84 -7.96
C ASN A 723 8.90 -18.82 -7.55
N ILE A 724 8.36 -19.98 -7.21
CA ILE A 724 6.99 -20.12 -6.73
C ILE A 724 6.85 -19.38 -5.40
N GLN A 725 7.75 -19.62 -4.44
CA GLN A 725 7.70 -19.02 -3.10
C GLN A 725 7.91 -17.50 -3.07
N THR A 726 8.63 -16.95 -4.05
CA THR A 726 8.95 -15.51 -4.11
C THR A 726 7.97 -14.68 -4.93
N SER A 727 6.93 -15.31 -5.49
CA SER A 727 5.92 -14.62 -6.30
C SER A 727 4.51 -14.95 -5.82
N HIS A 728 3.75 -13.91 -5.49
CA HIS A 728 2.33 -13.99 -5.12
C HIS A 728 1.52 -14.75 -6.17
N PHE A 729 1.67 -14.38 -7.44
CA PHE A 729 0.92 -14.96 -8.57
C PHE A 729 1.31 -16.40 -8.88
N LEU A 730 2.59 -16.76 -8.74
CA LEU A 730 3.04 -18.14 -8.98
C LEU A 730 2.65 -19.06 -7.82
N SER A 731 2.73 -18.57 -6.58
CA SER A 731 2.22 -19.30 -5.40
C SER A 731 0.73 -19.58 -5.56
N GLU A 732 -0.07 -18.58 -5.88
CA GLU A 732 -1.51 -18.71 -6.13
C GLU A 732 -1.83 -19.74 -7.21
N PHE A 733 -1.22 -19.60 -8.40
CA PHE A 733 -1.40 -20.55 -9.49
C PHE A 733 -1.04 -21.99 -9.11
N TRP A 734 0.08 -22.18 -8.40
CA TRP A 734 0.55 -23.51 -8.01
C TRP A 734 -0.39 -24.16 -7.01
N GLU A 735 -0.81 -23.42 -5.98
CA GLU A 735 -1.72 -23.89 -4.95
C GLU A 735 -3.10 -24.26 -5.52
N ASP A 736 -3.60 -23.49 -6.48
CA ASP A 736 -4.88 -23.77 -7.15
C ASP A 736 -4.79 -24.94 -8.13
N THR A 737 -3.66 -25.09 -8.83
CA THR A 737 -3.46 -26.19 -9.80
C THR A 737 -3.35 -27.54 -9.10
N PHE A 738 -2.58 -27.64 -8.02
CA PHE A 738 -2.32 -28.89 -7.32
C PHE A 738 -3.17 -29.09 -6.05
N ASN A 739 -4.03 -28.12 -5.73
CA ASN A 739 -4.88 -28.12 -4.54
C ASN A 739 -4.12 -28.39 -3.23
N CYS A 740 -2.98 -27.71 -3.07
CA CYS A 740 -2.09 -27.82 -1.91
C CYS A 740 -1.68 -26.42 -1.42
N ARG A 741 -1.05 -26.30 -0.25
CA ARG A 741 -0.50 -25.03 0.27
C ARG A 741 1.03 -25.04 0.18
N VAL A 742 1.61 -24.02 -0.45
CA VAL A 742 3.07 -23.89 -0.56
C VAL A 742 3.63 -23.45 0.80
N ASN A 743 4.74 -24.06 1.24
CA ASN A 743 5.37 -23.65 2.51
C ASN A 743 5.99 -22.26 2.36
N GLY A 744 5.71 -21.36 3.30
CA GLY A 744 6.12 -19.95 3.21
C GLY A 744 5.43 -19.17 2.08
N SER A 745 4.27 -19.65 1.61
CA SER A 745 3.52 -19.05 0.51
C SER A 745 3.22 -17.56 0.74
N LEU A 746 3.47 -16.76 -0.30
CA LEU A 746 3.05 -15.37 -0.37
C LEU A 746 1.60 -15.23 -0.86
N ASN A 747 0.92 -16.31 -1.25
CA ASN A 747 -0.45 -16.23 -1.76
C ASN A 747 -1.42 -15.64 -0.72
N THR A 748 -1.98 -14.47 -1.04
CA THR A 748 -2.97 -13.74 -0.25
C THR A 748 -4.42 -13.94 -0.74
N HIS A 749 -4.63 -14.66 -1.85
CA HIS A 749 -5.92 -14.82 -2.51
C HIS A 749 -6.47 -16.24 -2.36
N ILE A 750 -7.80 -16.34 -2.24
CA ILE A 750 -8.53 -17.60 -2.07
C ILE A 750 -9.76 -17.61 -2.99
N HIS A 751 -9.77 -18.49 -3.99
CA HIS A 751 -10.87 -18.60 -4.95
C HIS A 751 -11.95 -19.62 -4.58
N ARG A 752 -11.73 -20.46 -3.54
CA ARG A 752 -12.67 -21.51 -3.10
C ARG A 752 -12.74 -21.60 -1.57
N GLN A 753 -13.94 -21.74 -1.02
CA GLN A 753 -14.18 -21.84 0.44
C GLN A 753 -13.46 -23.02 1.12
N GLU A 754 -13.12 -24.07 0.36
CA GLU A 754 -12.39 -25.25 0.84
C GLU A 754 -10.87 -25.03 0.96
N ALA A 755 -10.33 -23.89 0.51
CA ALA A 755 -8.89 -23.64 0.44
C ALA A 755 -8.19 -23.48 1.81
N LEU A 756 -8.93 -23.22 2.88
CA LEU A 756 -8.39 -23.08 4.24
C LEU A 756 -7.86 -24.40 4.83
N ASN A 757 -8.24 -25.56 4.25
CA ASN A 757 -7.86 -26.90 4.72
C ASN A 757 -6.93 -27.65 3.74
N ARG A 758 -6.23 -26.95 2.83
CA ARG A 758 -5.30 -27.59 1.88
C ARG A 758 -4.13 -28.26 2.60
N VAL A 759 -3.77 -29.48 2.17
CA VAL A 759 -2.55 -30.15 2.62
C VAL A 759 -1.31 -29.42 2.09
N ALA A 760 -0.18 -29.55 2.78
CA ALA A 760 1.07 -28.97 2.31
C ALA A 760 1.51 -29.60 0.98
N CYS A 761 2.00 -28.78 0.04
CA CYS A 761 2.58 -29.28 -1.20
C CYS A 761 3.80 -30.15 -0.90
N THR A 762 3.94 -31.27 -1.61
CA THR A 762 5.00 -32.27 -1.41
C THR A 762 6.33 -31.86 -2.05
N GLY A 763 6.30 -30.92 -2.99
CA GLY A 763 7.45 -30.52 -3.81
C GLY A 763 7.77 -31.49 -4.94
N ARG A 764 6.92 -32.50 -5.17
CA ARG A 764 7.04 -33.48 -6.26
C ARG A 764 6.01 -33.25 -7.36
N GLU A 765 5.13 -32.28 -7.19
CA GLU A 765 4.13 -31.90 -8.18
C GLU A 765 4.82 -31.44 -9.48
N SER A 766 4.29 -31.87 -10.63
CA SER A 766 4.81 -31.48 -11.94
C SER A 766 3.71 -30.93 -12.84
N LEU A 767 4.00 -29.84 -13.55
CA LEU A 767 3.11 -29.30 -14.58
C LEU A 767 3.03 -30.20 -15.83
N ASP A 768 3.92 -31.18 -15.96
CA ASP A 768 3.83 -32.18 -17.02
C ASP A 768 2.73 -33.23 -16.74
N ASP A 769 2.32 -33.38 -15.46
CA ASP A 769 1.31 -34.35 -15.05
C ASP A 769 -0.13 -33.81 -15.14
N VAL A 770 -0.29 -32.51 -15.37
CA VAL A 770 -1.60 -31.82 -15.35
C VAL A 770 -1.77 -30.89 -16.54
N TYR A 771 -2.96 -30.90 -17.14
CA TYR A 771 -3.31 -29.93 -18.16
C TYR A 771 -3.67 -28.57 -17.53
N THR A 772 -3.06 -27.49 -18.01
CA THR A 772 -3.41 -26.14 -17.60
C THR A 772 -3.40 -25.18 -18.79
N LEU A 773 -4.26 -24.15 -18.76
CA LEU A 773 -4.16 -23.04 -19.73
C LEU A 773 -2.86 -22.25 -19.56
N TYR A 774 -2.12 -22.42 -18.47
CA TYR A 774 -0.81 -21.82 -18.29
C TYR A 774 0.26 -22.51 -19.15
N SER A 775 0.29 -23.84 -19.20
CA SER A 775 1.30 -24.62 -19.96
C SER A 775 0.89 -24.93 -21.39
N ASP A 776 -0.38 -24.73 -21.77
CA ASP A 776 -0.85 -25.01 -23.13
C ASP A 776 -0.24 -24.06 -24.20
N VAL A 777 0.75 -24.54 -24.94
CA VAL A 777 1.38 -23.80 -26.05
C VAL A 777 0.80 -24.14 -27.43
N SER A 778 -0.35 -24.84 -27.51
CA SER A 778 -0.91 -25.28 -28.79
C SER A 778 -1.44 -24.12 -29.66
N GLN A 779 -1.92 -23.04 -29.03
CA GLN A 779 -2.54 -21.86 -29.66
C GLN A 779 -1.92 -20.55 -29.16
N LEU A 780 -0.60 -20.38 -29.32
CA LEU A 780 0.09 -19.14 -28.97
C LEU A 780 -0.28 -18.02 -29.96
N ARG A 781 -1.26 -17.20 -29.55
CA ARG A 781 -1.76 -16.05 -30.33
C ARG A 781 -1.45 -14.74 -29.59
N VAL A 782 -2.13 -14.49 -28.48
CA VAL A 782 -1.87 -13.33 -27.61
C VAL A 782 -0.46 -13.37 -27.00
N SER A 783 0.00 -14.55 -26.54
CA SER A 783 1.40 -14.74 -26.12
C SER A 783 2.40 -14.32 -27.20
N TYR A 784 2.10 -14.59 -28.47
CA TYR A 784 2.97 -14.19 -29.57
C TYR A 784 2.93 -12.68 -29.83
N ASN A 785 1.79 -12.02 -29.62
CA ASN A 785 1.73 -10.55 -29.61
C ASN A 785 2.54 -9.94 -28.46
N VAL A 786 2.52 -10.53 -27.27
CA VAL A 786 3.39 -10.11 -26.15
C VAL A 786 4.86 -10.26 -26.54
N TYR A 787 5.23 -11.41 -27.10
CA TYR A 787 6.58 -11.67 -27.59
C TYR A 787 7.01 -10.61 -28.63
N LYS A 788 6.17 -10.32 -29.63
CA LYS A 788 6.41 -9.26 -30.62
C LYS A 788 6.53 -7.87 -29.98
N ALA A 789 5.80 -7.57 -28.91
CA ALA A 789 5.85 -6.27 -28.25
C ALA A 789 7.21 -6.05 -27.56
N VAL A 790 7.73 -7.07 -26.89
CA VAL A 790 9.07 -7.04 -26.30
C VAL A 790 10.14 -6.93 -27.40
N TYR A 791 9.99 -7.68 -28.49
CA TYR A 791 10.91 -7.62 -29.62
C TYR A 791 10.91 -6.25 -30.33
N LEU A 792 9.74 -5.62 -30.50
CA LEU A 792 9.63 -4.25 -30.99
C LEU A 792 10.48 -3.28 -30.17
N ILE A 793 10.34 -3.35 -28.84
CA ILE A 793 11.09 -2.48 -27.93
C ILE A 793 12.60 -2.77 -28.03
N ALA A 794 12.97 -4.05 -28.07
CA ALA A 794 14.37 -4.46 -28.16
C ALA A 794 15.03 -4.00 -29.47
N HIS A 795 14.34 -4.14 -30.61
CA HIS A 795 14.82 -3.64 -31.90
C HIS A 795 14.91 -2.10 -31.91
N ALA A 796 13.93 -1.39 -31.36
CA ALA A 796 14.00 0.07 -31.25
C ALA A 796 15.18 0.54 -30.38
N LEU A 797 15.45 -0.14 -29.27
CA LEU A 797 16.63 0.12 -28.43
C LEU A 797 17.93 -0.22 -29.17
N HIS A 798 17.93 -1.29 -29.96
CA HIS A 798 19.09 -1.70 -30.75
C HIS A 798 19.42 -0.68 -31.84
N ASP A 799 18.42 -0.21 -32.57
CA ASP A 799 18.56 0.84 -33.59
C ASP A 799 19.03 2.16 -32.96
N MET A 800 18.55 2.49 -31.76
CA MET A 800 19.03 3.63 -31.00
C MET A 800 20.51 3.45 -30.59
N SER A 801 20.90 2.24 -30.18
CA SER A 801 22.26 1.91 -29.73
C SER A 801 23.30 1.92 -30.85
N THR A 802 22.89 1.57 -32.06
CA THR A 802 23.75 1.46 -33.26
C THR A 802 23.65 2.68 -34.17
N CYS A 803 22.85 3.68 -33.78
CA CYS A 803 22.62 4.89 -34.55
C CYS A 803 23.93 5.65 -34.82
N VAL A 804 24.15 5.99 -36.10
CA VAL A 804 25.31 6.76 -36.55
C VAL A 804 25.00 8.27 -36.48
N PRO A 805 25.82 9.09 -35.80
CA PRO A 805 25.64 10.53 -35.77
C PRO A 805 25.57 11.13 -37.20
N GLY A 806 24.55 11.95 -37.46
CA GLY A 806 24.24 12.50 -38.78
C GLY A 806 23.21 11.69 -39.58
N GLN A 807 22.88 10.48 -39.14
CA GLN A 807 21.87 9.61 -39.77
C GLN A 807 20.69 9.29 -38.82
N GLY A 808 20.66 9.90 -37.63
CA GLY A 808 19.63 9.65 -36.65
C GLY A 808 18.26 10.22 -37.03
N PRO A 809 17.18 9.75 -36.38
CA PRO A 809 15.81 10.06 -36.77
C PRO A 809 15.35 11.48 -36.42
N PHE A 810 16.17 12.25 -35.68
CA PHE A 810 15.84 13.56 -35.14
C PHE A 810 16.46 14.70 -35.97
N HIS A 811 16.11 15.94 -35.61
CA HIS A 811 16.61 17.14 -36.27
C HIS A 811 18.16 17.14 -36.33
N ASN A 812 18.71 17.59 -37.48
CA ASN A 812 20.15 17.54 -37.80
C ASN A 812 20.76 16.12 -37.82
N GLY A 813 19.96 15.06 -37.99
CA GLY A 813 20.45 13.69 -38.02
C GLY A 813 20.98 13.20 -36.68
N THR A 814 20.49 13.76 -35.57
CA THR A 814 20.93 13.41 -34.22
C THR A 814 20.33 12.08 -33.75
N CYS A 815 21.09 11.35 -32.93
CA CYS A 815 20.71 10.05 -32.37
C CYS A 815 20.14 10.20 -30.95
N GLY A 816 19.31 9.23 -30.54
CA GLY A 816 18.86 9.12 -29.14
C GLY A 816 19.99 8.72 -28.20
N SER A 817 19.82 8.95 -26.89
CA SER A 817 20.80 8.57 -25.87
C SER A 817 20.23 7.49 -24.96
N LEU A 818 20.95 6.38 -24.83
CA LEU A 818 20.60 5.30 -23.92
C LEU A 818 20.97 5.62 -22.45
N LYS A 819 21.89 6.56 -22.22
CA LYS A 819 22.32 6.95 -20.86
C LYS A 819 21.22 7.68 -20.08
N TYR A 820 20.37 8.42 -20.80
CA TYR A 820 19.21 9.12 -20.26
C TYR A 820 18.04 8.85 -21.20
N LEU A 821 17.53 7.62 -21.18
CA LEU A 821 16.49 7.17 -22.10
C LEU A 821 15.22 7.99 -21.92
N LEU A 822 14.92 8.84 -22.91
CA LEU A 822 13.69 9.63 -22.92
C LEU A 822 12.58 8.84 -23.63
N PRO A 823 11.41 8.65 -22.99
CA PRO A 823 10.30 7.85 -23.56
C PRO A 823 9.89 8.27 -24.98
N TRP A 824 9.86 9.57 -25.27
CA TRP A 824 9.51 10.10 -26.58
C TRP A 824 10.54 9.78 -27.67
N GLN A 825 11.84 9.68 -27.30
CA GLN A 825 12.88 9.27 -28.24
C GLN A 825 12.70 7.81 -28.58
N LEU A 826 12.48 6.96 -27.58
CA LEU A 826 12.22 5.53 -27.76
C LEU A 826 10.99 5.32 -28.67
N LEU A 827 9.89 6.02 -28.41
CA LEU A 827 8.69 5.98 -29.25
C LEU A 827 9.01 6.32 -30.72
N SER A 828 9.89 7.28 -30.98
CA SER A 828 10.28 7.62 -32.36
C SER A 828 11.04 6.50 -33.07
N TYR A 829 11.87 5.73 -32.36
CA TYR A 829 12.53 4.56 -32.94
C TYR A 829 11.54 3.40 -33.12
N MET A 830 10.65 3.17 -32.15
CA MET A 830 9.61 2.14 -32.25
C MET A 830 8.70 2.34 -33.47
N LYS A 831 8.29 3.58 -33.76
CA LYS A 831 7.49 3.90 -34.96
C LYS A 831 8.18 3.59 -36.29
N ARG A 832 9.51 3.42 -36.30
CA ARG A 832 10.32 3.12 -37.50
C ARG A 832 10.87 1.70 -37.49
N ALA A 833 10.67 0.97 -36.40
CA ALA A 833 11.20 -0.37 -36.25
C ALA A 833 10.59 -1.29 -37.30
N ASN A 834 11.46 -2.05 -37.96
CA ASN A 834 11.10 -3.09 -38.90
C ASN A 834 12.06 -4.25 -38.65
N PHE A 835 11.51 -5.41 -38.31
CA PHE A 835 12.30 -6.56 -37.93
C PHE A 835 11.59 -7.86 -38.29
N THR A 836 12.38 -8.90 -38.52
CA THR A 836 11.88 -10.26 -38.72
C THR A 836 12.03 -11.04 -37.42
N THR A 837 10.96 -11.69 -36.96
CA THR A 837 10.99 -12.59 -35.80
C THR A 837 10.19 -13.85 -36.09
N LEU A 838 10.73 -15.01 -35.74
CA LEU A 838 10.08 -16.32 -35.95
C LEU A 838 9.53 -16.54 -37.38
N GLY A 839 10.21 -15.97 -38.39
CA GLY A 839 9.81 -16.07 -39.81
C GLY A 839 8.70 -15.10 -40.26
N GLU A 840 8.30 -14.15 -39.42
CA GLU A 840 7.34 -13.10 -39.75
C GLU A 840 8.01 -11.72 -39.75
N ASP A 841 7.77 -10.94 -40.80
CA ASP A 841 8.16 -9.53 -40.86
C ASP A 841 7.16 -8.68 -40.08
N VAL A 842 7.68 -7.89 -39.13
CA VAL A 842 6.90 -7.07 -38.22
C VAL A 842 7.20 -5.60 -38.49
N SER A 843 6.17 -4.86 -38.89
CA SER A 843 6.20 -3.41 -39.13
C SER A 843 4.90 -2.76 -38.67
N PHE A 844 4.94 -1.46 -38.41
CA PHE A 844 3.81 -0.68 -37.92
C PHE A 844 3.51 0.48 -38.88
N ASP A 845 2.23 0.79 -39.04
CA ASP A 845 1.79 1.93 -39.85
C ASP A 845 1.91 3.27 -39.10
N GLU A 846 1.46 4.35 -39.72
CA GLU A 846 1.44 5.68 -39.11
C GLU A 846 0.55 5.76 -37.85
N HIS A 847 -0.40 4.84 -37.72
CA HIS A 847 -1.26 4.66 -36.56
C HIS A 847 -0.67 3.68 -35.54
N GLY A 848 0.60 3.28 -35.67
CA GLY A 848 1.24 2.36 -34.72
C GLY A 848 0.56 0.99 -34.64
N ASP A 849 -0.18 0.62 -35.69
CA ASP A 849 -0.91 -0.64 -35.84
C ASP A 849 -0.11 -1.59 -36.75
N PRO A 850 -0.14 -2.91 -36.48
CA PRO A 850 0.51 -3.89 -37.33
C PRO A 850 -0.37 -4.19 -38.56
N ILE A 851 0.24 -4.74 -39.61
CA ILE A 851 -0.51 -5.26 -40.76
C ILE A 851 -1.46 -6.38 -40.30
N ALA A 852 -2.74 -6.25 -40.63
CA ALA A 852 -3.77 -7.16 -40.14
C ALA A 852 -3.81 -8.48 -40.90
N SER A 853 -3.66 -9.58 -40.16
CA SER A 853 -3.81 -10.95 -40.67
C SER A 853 -4.47 -11.83 -39.60
N TYR A 854 -5.48 -12.60 -40.00
CA TYR A 854 -6.30 -13.45 -39.13
C TYR A 854 -6.48 -14.85 -39.71
N ASP A 855 -6.48 -15.86 -38.85
CA ASP A 855 -6.90 -17.21 -39.22
C ASP A 855 -8.42 -17.34 -39.00
N LEU A 856 -9.15 -17.84 -40.01
CA LEU A 856 -10.55 -18.21 -39.81
C LEU A 856 -10.59 -19.60 -39.17
N MET A 857 -11.09 -19.67 -37.94
CA MET A 857 -11.14 -20.88 -37.12
C MET A 857 -12.56 -21.44 -37.06
N SER A 858 -12.64 -22.77 -37.06
CA SER A 858 -13.87 -23.55 -36.85
C SER A 858 -13.71 -24.45 -35.62
N TRP A 859 -14.71 -24.43 -34.75
CA TRP A 859 -14.76 -25.29 -33.56
C TRP A 859 -15.37 -26.64 -33.92
N GLN A 860 -14.56 -27.68 -33.89
CA GLN A 860 -14.95 -29.03 -34.29
C GLN A 860 -14.78 -30.00 -33.13
N VAL A 861 -15.56 -31.08 -33.14
CA VAL A 861 -15.49 -32.14 -32.14
C VAL A 861 -14.54 -33.20 -32.66
N ALA A 862 -13.46 -33.47 -31.92
CA ALA A 862 -12.57 -34.59 -32.21
C ALA A 862 -13.25 -35.94 -31.89
N SER A 863 -12.67 -37.04 -32.35
CA SER A 863 -13.22 -38.39 -32.12
C SER A 863 -13.33 -38.78 -30.63
N ASP A 864 -12.53 -38.15 -29.77
CA ASP A 864 -12.52 -38.34 -28.32
C ASP A 864 -13.41 -37.33 -27.56
N GLY A 865 -14.14 -36.46 -28.28
CA GLY A 865 -14.99 -35.42 -27.71
C GLY A 865 -14.26 -34.12 -27.35
N SER A 866 -12.93 -34.05 -27.53
CA SER A 866 -12.15 -32.84 -27.26
C SER A 866 -12.36 -31.75 -28.34
N LEU A 867 -12.03 -30.50 -28.00
CA LEU A 867 -12.08 -29.39 -28.94
C LEU A 867 -10.96 -29.51 -29.97
N GLN A 868 -11.34 -29.55 -31.25
CA GLN A 868 -10.41 -29.39 -32.35
C GLN A 868 -10.63 -28.01 -33.01
N LEU A 869 -9.68 -27.10 -32.79
CA LEU A 869 -9.65 -25.81 -33.46
C LEU A 869 -9.03 -25.97 -34.86
N VAL A 870 -9.86 -25.99 -35.88
CA VAL A 870 -9.44 -26.20 -37.28
C VAL A 870 -9.36 -24.86 -38.00
N LYS A 871 -8.20 -24.55 -38.61
CA LYS A 871 -8.07 -23.41 -39.52
C LYS A 871 -8.76 -23.77 -40.83
N VAL A 872 -9.85 -23.07 -41.14
CA VAL A 872 -10.67 -23.29 -42.34
C VAL A 872 -10.51 -22.18 -43.38
N GLY A 873 -9.72 -21.15 -43.07
CA GLY A 873 -9.50 -20.02 -43.95
C GLY A 873 -8.57 -18.98 -43.33
N PHE A 874 -8.48 -17.81 -43.96
CA PHE A 874 -7.75 -16.66 -43.42
C PHE A 874 -8.25 -15.35 -44.03
N TYR A 875 -7.94 -14.24 -43.34
CA TYR A 875 -8.07 -12.89 -43.86
C TYR A 875 -6.70 -12.20 -43.80
N ASP A 876 -6.28 -11.52 -44.87
CA ASP A 876 -4.99 -10.82 -44.93
C ASP A 876 -5.14 -9.45 -45.62
N ALA A 877 -4.97 -8.38 -44.85
CA ALA A 877 -5.14 -7.01 -45.32
C ALA A 877 -4.05 -6.54 -46.31
N SER A 878 -2.94 -7.26 -46.43
CA SER A 878 -1.90 -6.96 -47.42
C SER A 878 -2.29 -7.36 -48.85
N LEU A 879 -3.30 -8.23 -49.00
CA LEU A 879 -3.80 -8.71 -50.29
C LEU A 879 -4.85 -7.78 -50.88
N LYS A 880 -5.13 -7.93 -52.19
CA LYS A 880 -6.21 -7.20 -52.88
C LYS A 880 -7.58 -7.56 -52.32
N ASP A 881 -8.52 -6.63 -52.41
CA ASP A 881 -9.82 -6.75 -51.73
C ASP A 881 -10.66 -7.97 -52.16
N GLU A 882 -10.47 -8.46 -53.39
CA GLU A 882 -11.14 -9.64 -53.94
C GLU A 882 -10.55 -10.97 -53.44
N THR A 883 -9.31 -10.95 -52.95
CA THR A 883 -8.52 -12.13 -52.57
C THR A 883 -8.08 -12.12 -51.12
N ASN A 884 -8.45 -11.08 -50.36
CA ASN A 884 -8.05 -10.91 -48.97
C ASN A 884 -8.81 -11.79 -47.99
N LEU A 885 -9.88 -12.46 -48.40
CA LEU A 885 -10.60 -13.47 -47.62
C LEU A 885 -10.61 -14.80 -48.40
N VAL A 886 -10.08 -15.85 -47.78
CA VAL A 886 -10.07 -17.20 -48.34
C VAL A 886 -10.74 -18.15 -47.35
N ILE A 887 -11.70 -18.94 -47.84
CA ILE A 887 -12.47 -19.89 -47.03
C ILE A 887 -12.48 -21.24 -47.75
N ASN A 888 -12.25 -22.30 -46.99
CA ASN A 888 -12.40 -23.67 -47.43
C ASN A 888 -13.65 -24.28 -46.77
N ASP A 889 -14.78 -24.19 -47.48
CA ASP A 889 -16.07 -24.65 -46.97
C ASP A 889 -16.12 -26.15 -46.70
N SER A 890 -15.34 -26.94 -47.44
CA SER A 890 -15.40 -28.41 -47.39
C SER A 890 -14.94 -29.00 -46.06
N VAL A 891 -14.20 -28.23 -45.26
CA VAL A 891 -13.66 -28.66 -43.96
C VAL A 891 -14.43 -28.08 -42.77
N ILE A 892 -15.46 -27.26 -43.00
CA ILE A 892 -16.25 -26.65 -41.93
C ILE A 892 -17.29 -27.65 -41.40
N MET A 893 -17.26 -27.89 -40.08
CA MET A 893 -18.35 -28.59 -39.39
C MET A 893 -19.36 -27.57 -38.86
N TRP A 894 -20.64 -27.83 -39.14
CA TRP A 894 -21.75 -26.98 -38.69
C TRP A 894 -22.41 -27.59 -37.45
N HIS A 895 -23.02 -26.73 -36.64
CA HIS A 895 -23.68 -27.08 -35.39
C HIS A 895 -24.73 -28.20 -35.49
N SER A 896 -25.43 -28.35 -36.63
CA SER A 896 -26.49 -29.35 -36.82
C SER A 896 -26.20 -30.34 -37.96
N GLY A 897 -25.10 -31.08 -37.88
CA GLY A 897 -24.88 -32.30 -38.67
C GLY A 897 -24.90 -32.11 -40.20
N ASN A 898 -24.21 -31.07 -40.69
CA ASN A 898 -23.97 -30.70 -42.11
C ASN A 898 -24.91 -29.68 -42.77
N LYS A 899 -25.86 -29.06 -42.06
CA LYS A 899 -26.67 -27.96 -42.65
C LYS A 899 -26.18 -26.59 -42.20
N LYS A 900 -25.66 -25.82 -43.15
CA LYS A 900 -25.42 -24.37 -43.02
C LYS A 900 -26.70 -23.68 -42.55
N ALA A 901 -26.59 -22.74 -41.61
CA ALA A 901 -27.75 -21.94 -41.14
C ALA A 901 -28.46 -21.31 -42.34
N LEU A 902 -29.76 -21.58 -42.49
CA LEU A 902 -30.55 -21.23 -43.67
C LEU A 902 -30.91 -19.73 -43.69
N PHE A 903 -30.90 -19.17 -44.89
CA PHE A 903 -31.45 -17.85 -45.22
C PHE A 903 -32.93 -17.77 -44.81
N ILE A 904 -33.38 -16.62 -44.27
CA ILE A 904 -34.82 -16.35 -44.12
C ILE A 904 -35.39 -16.00 -45.50
N SER A 905 -35.56 -17.03 -46.32
CA SER A 905 -36.73 -17.17 -47.16
C SER A 905 -37.15 -18.61 -46.99
N HIS A 906 -38.28 -18.84 -46.30
CA HIS A 906 -39.03 -20.04 -46.62
C HIS A 906 -39.36 -19.91 -48.11
N ASP A 907 -38.67 -20.69 -48.95
CA ASP A 907 -39.22 -21.07 -50.24
C ASP A 907 -40.54 -21.80 -49.90
N LEU A 908 -41.63 -21.05 -49.88
CA LEU A 908 -42.99 -21.55 -49.73
C LEU A 908 -43.32 -22.35 -51.00
N ILE A 909 -42.80 -23.58 -51.08
CA ILE A 909 -43.20 -24.55 -52.09
C ILE A 909 -44.38 -25.32 -51.50
N VAL A 910 -45.58 -24.80 -51.73
CA VAL A 910 -46.83 -25.55 -51.59
C VAL A 910 -47.30 -25.88 -53.01
N GLY A 911 -47.18 -27.15 -53.41
CA GLY A 911 -47.75 -27.63 -54.68
C GLY A 911 -47.05 -27.17 -55.97
N GLY A 912 -45.73 -26.98 -55.97
CA GLY A 912 -44.94 -26.83 -57.20
C GLY A 912 -45.01 -25.46 -57.91
N ARG A 913 -45.49 -24.39 -57.25
CA ARG A 913 -45.36 -23.01 -57.77
C ARG A 913 -44.58 -22.12 -56.79
N LYS A 914 -43.56 -21.43 -57.30
CA LYS A 914 -42.83 -20.37 -56.56
C LYS A 914 -43.70 -19.13 -56.44
N TYR A 915 -44.08 -18.73 -55.23
CA TYR A 915 -44.72 -17.44 -54.96
C TYR A 915 -43.67 -16.33 -54.84
N SER A 916 -43.27 -15.74 -55.97
CA SER A 916 -42.27 -14.65 -56.01
C SER A 916 -42.75 -13.35 -55.33
N SER A 917 -44.06 -13.12 -55.22
CA SER A 917 -44.63 -11.88 -54.69
C SER A 917 -44.47 -11.70 -53.18
N LEU A 918 -44.63 -12.77 -52.38
CA LEU A 918 -44.48 -12.73 -50.92
C LEU A 918 -43.02 -12.60 -50.49
N ILE A 919 -42.10 -13.26 -51.19
CA ILE A 919 -40.65 -13.12 -50.99
C ILE A 919 -40.21 -11.69 -51.33
N THR A 920 -40.77 -11.10 -52.39
CA THR A 920 -40.48 -9.70 -52.75
C THR A 920 -40.98 -8.75 -51.68
N ILE A 921 -42.19 -8.95 -51.12
CA ILE A 921 -42.72 -8.12 -50.03
C ILE A 921 -41.88 -8.26 -48.76
N PHE A 922 -41.51 -9.48 -48.37
CA PHE A 922 -40.67 -9.72 -47.19
C PHE A 922 -39.27 -9.11 -47.36
N ASN A 923 -38.63 -9.31 -48.51
CA ASN A 923 -37.34 -8.68 -48.83
C ASN A 923 -37.46 -7.15 -48.90
N THR A 924 -38.59 -6.61 -49.38
CA THR A 924 -38.84 -5.15 -49.37
C THR A 924 -39.03 -4.64 -47.94
N PHE A 925 -39.69 -5.40 -47.07
CA PHE A 925 -39.90 -5.06 -45.67
C PHE A 925 -38.60 -5.14 -44.86
N VAL A 926 -37.80 -6.20 -45.05
CA VAL A 926 -36.46 -6.33 -44.48
C VAL A 926 -35.58 -5.18 -44.98
N ASN A 927 -35.55 -4.88 -46.28
CA ASN A 927 -34.79 -3.76 -46.82
C ASN A 927 -35.26 -2.40 -46.29
N GLN A 928 -36.58 -2.16 -46.13
CA GLN A 928 -37.12 -0.93 -45.53
C GLN A 928 -36.79 -0.82 -44.03
N PHE A 929 -36.84 -1.93 -43.29
CA PHE A 929 -36.50 -1.97 -41.87
C PHE A 929 -35.00 -1.74 -41.67
N CYS A 930 -34.18 -2.34 -42.53
CA CYS A 930 -32.73 -2.14 -42.59
C CYS A 930 -32.37 -0.69 -42.89
N GLN A 931 -33.05 -0.05 -43.85
CA GLN A 931 -32.88 1.38 -44.13
C GLN A 931 -33.31 2.29 -42.96
N ARG A 932 -34.34 1.92 -42.18
CA ARG A 932 -34.77 2.70 -41.01
C ARG A 932 -33.83 2.62 -39.82
N PHE A 933 -33.25 1.45 -39.55
CA PHE A 933 -32.26 1.27 -38.47
C PHE A 933 -30.91 1.91 -38.81
N GLN A 934 -30.55 1.97 -40.09
CA GLN A 934 -29.28 2.55 -40.58
C GLN A 934 -29.23 4.09 -40.52
N VAL A 935 -30.35 4.78 -40.26
CA VAL A 935 -30.43 6.27 -40.19
C VAL A 935 -30.25 6.80 -38.76
N TYR A 936 -30.21 5.94 -37.74
CA TYR A 936 -29.81 6.38 -36.40
C TYR A 936 -28.29 6.61 -36.38
N GLU A 937 -27.88 7.87 -36.56
CA GLU A 937 -26.56 8.35 -36.14
C GLU A 937 -26.42 8.09 -34.64
N PHE A 938 -25.76 6.98 -34.29
CA PHE A 938 -25.19 6.80 -32.97
C PHE A 938 -24.07 7.84 -32.81
N SER A 939 -24.44 9.04 -32.36
CA SER A 939 -23.50 10.05 -31.89
C SER A 939 -22.81 9.49 -30.65
N ILE A 940 -21.49 9.32 -30.72
CA ILE A 940 -20.61 9.05 -29.58
C ILE A 940 -20.13 10.39 -29.04
#